data_AF-A0A8D8D658-F1
#
_entry.id   AF-A0A8D8D658-F1
#
_cell.length_a   1.000
_cell.length_b   1.000
_cell.length_c   1.000
_cell.angle_alpha   90.00
_cell.angle_beta   90.00
_cell.angle_gamma   90.00
#
_symmetry.space_group_name_H-M   'P 1'
#
loop_
_entity.id
_entity.type
_entity.pdbx_description
1 polymer ?
#
loop_
_entity_poly.entity_id
_entity_poly.type
_entity_poly.pdbx_seq_one_letter_code
_entity_poly.pdbx_strand_id
1 'polypeptide(L)'
;MFKNRKTPLLAKKSSDLATIREASSDGQSEPAEKVPRVDSGPAAAVAGENDDPFGSSQFSVPASQMCSQRRYLSQRTNLQKSQSARTSRRVPVNYFEHVLLQCQVDLDDPTSIVLRCEPIAFVRTVRTMLRTSPDYPRNVQDFVKGFEQTSRAGGEPFRKLLECCQLQNRNTGDLKPVQESLMKMLLCVEFMQLELITVLFECVERLARDGGESGLSLTGLVLSQIKYIDHTVHGSFVFNKYFEVLERCQSGALVREAIVSLQDVIDVSKQDEAFGKILELLPRAAELFTSTNLTVFCQMCLSGATLRATRQKVVGFVEAGCPVEVYPALVKFLLKFNGAEVDTLHENIYEIRQVVQRLVRHEDAGEKQLEEIFQSIYQALTVSGVLYDAWVKFCRMLTDEESHTAVDLLVLLMMLTVNELKSGVIQKILANKLKKQHLTVDHMEQLTKRYGAVLKTHMDCVLDFVESCLKERQTEVCEFGVMSMSYLFSANSMNNKLVLNKLVGFMCEMALINEAARNDHLIAVCMNSLSNIHEKYPNDIRNCAHILLKMMDVSTDLSLEQYRSAVSIICDAIQVPEQPISDNESWDSINIIIKKQLLSNHKEIKKKGVVGVVRMIHHLLKNSAENPPDLSSSFDSDKTIESATDIPTAAGREIGNMFNLMIASSNESNEILALCYDELAEMLNQFRNRVGKPERAFTVWLCDVITNEFQNFFVIEEIPTGDVVQFAKKLCINEATDIENTNAEAYAIAVNIADVLQHASRYSAMCFFLAMFKLMKSLQEIRYEGNLESINALLGCAIVVPTFYDEPDEKTLLETFEEDVCRQILDAYFYVANWFRELINAFIEQSDEATHKKVIQRLSSLVHLEQRLAGLLRSVDFDYVPPICDFLTKPPPKAVARFGRDPSAKPSATQNATRTQLDQTNRNRSADGADADCES
;
A
#
# COMPACT_ATOMS: atom_id res chain seq x y z
N MET A 1 -19.46 47.23 44.89
CA MET A 1 -20.26 48.29 44.22
C MET A 1 -21.05 47.63 43.11
N PHE A 2 -22.37 47.88 43.04
CA PHE A 2 -23.39 47.30 42.13
C PHE A 2 -23.77 45.82 42.41
N LYS A 3 -24.83 45.57 43.19
CA LYS A 3 -26.28 45.55 42.86
C LYS A 3 -26.70 44.36 41.97
N ASN A 4 -27.43 43.43 42.62
CA ASN A 4 -28.49 42.58 42.06
C ASN A 4 -28.78 42.77 40.57
N ARG A 5 -28.23 41.89 39.73
CA ARG A 5 -28.74 41.60 38.40
C ARG A 5 -29.01 40.11 38.30
N LYS A 6 -30.24 39.72 38.65
CA LYS A 6 -30.87 38.59 37.96
C LYS A 6 -31.10 39.07 36.53
N THR A 7 -30.33 38.56 35.58
CA THR A 7 -30.67 38.62 34.15
C THR A 7 -31.04 37.22 33.66
N PRO A 8 -32.05 37.10 32.79
CA PRO A 8 -32.73 35.84 32.52
C PRO A 8 -32.18 35.21 31.23
N LEU A 9 -31.54 34.04 31.33
CA LEU A 9 -31.39 33.11 30.19
C LEU A 9 -32.38 31.94 30.25
N LEU A 10 -33.29 31.97 31.22
CA LEU A 10 -34.34 30.98 31.42
C LEU A 10 -35.69 31.69 31.42
N ALA A 11 -36.31 31.74 30.23
CA ALA A 11 -37.75 31.93 29.93
C ALA A 11 -37.99 32.98 28.84
N LYS A 12 -38.01 32.52 27.57
CA LYS A 12 -39.01 32.84 26.54
C LYS A 12 -38.55 32.36 25.17
N LYS A 13 -39.15 31.26 24.70
CA LYS A 13 -39.85 31.13 23.40
C LYS A 13 -40.22 29.65 23.18
N SER A 14 -41.26 29.23 23.88
CA SER A 14 -42.13 28.11 23.47
C SER A 14 -43.41 28.72 22.92
N SER A 15 -43.33 29.32 21.74
CA SER A 15 -44.45 29.54 20.81
C SER A 15 -43.85 30.20 19.58
N ASP A 16 -43.96 29.53 18.44
CA ASP A 16 -43.80 30.02 17.05
C ASP A 16 -43.05 28.98 16.21
N LEU A 17 -43.63 27.78 16.10
CA LEU A 17 -43.31 26.80 15.07
C LEU A 17 -44.48 25.83 14.95
N ALA A 18 -45.63 26.40 14.58
CA ALA A 18 -46.83 25.65 14.23
C ALA A 18 -47.56 26.43 13.14
N THR A 19 -47.00 26.48 11.95
CA THR A 19 -47.70 26.79 10.69
C THR A 19 -46.76 26.54 9.53
N ILE A 20 -47.32 26.19 8.37
CA ILE A 20 -46.64 25.74 7.14
C ILE A 20 -46.37 24.23 7.11
N ARG A 21 -47.46 23.48 7.25
CA ARG A 21 -47.70 22.26 6.46
C ARG A 21 -48.90 22.58 5.55
N GLU A 22 -48.77 22.14 4.29
CA GLU A 22 -49.81 22.04 3.25
C GLU A 22 -50.20 23.30 2.44
N ALA A 23 -49.68 23.34 1.22
CA ALA A 23 -50.37 23.65 -0.05
C ALA A 23 -49.33 23.44 -1.18
N SER A 24 -49.59 22.90 -2.36
CA SER A 24 -50.67 22.13 -2.97
C SER A 24 -50.10 21.68 -4.33
N SER A 25 -50.63 20.59 -4.86
CA SER A 25 -50.31 20.01 -6.16
C SER A 25 -50.76 20.85 -7.36
N ASP A 26 -50.25 20.44 -8.52
CA ASP A 26 -50.81 20.51 -9.88
C ASP A 26 -50.52 21.71 -10.78
N GLY A 27 -50.12 21.38 -12.03
CA GLY A 27 -50.24 22.27 -13.18
C GLY A 27 -49.26 22.01 -14.31
N GLN A 28 -49.65 21.16 -15.25
CA GLN A 28 -49.05 21.00 -16.58
C GLN A 28 -49.02 22.31 -17.39
N SER A 29 -48.09 22.39 -18.35
CA SER A 29 -48.26 22.80 -19.77
C SER A 29 -47.17 23.75 -20.30
N GLU A 30 -46.53 23.32 -21.39
CA GLU A 30 -45.83 24.19 -22.34
C GLU A 30 -46.83 25.13 -23.05
N PRO A 31 -46.37 26.21 -23.71
CA PRO A 31 -46.07 26.06 -25.14
C PRO A 31 -44.84 26.85 -25.67
N ALA A 32 -44.44 26.40 -26.86
CA ALA A 32 -43.57 26.97 -27.90
C ALA A 32 -43.58 28.52 -28.02
N GLU A 33 -42.59 29.19 -28.64
CA GLU A 33 -42.26 29.08 -30.07
C GLU A 33 -41.15 30.09 -30.44
N LYS A 34 -40.16 29.70 -31.26
CA LYS A 34 -39.81 30.38 -32.53
C LYS A 34 -38.56 29.79 -33.22
N VAL A 35 -38.83 29.15 -34.35
CA VAL A 35 -37.96 28.88 -35.52
C VAL A 35 -38.34 29.91 -36.60
N PRO A 36 -37.47 30.33 -37.56
CA PRO A 36 -37.36 29.68 -38.88
C PRO A 36 -35.89 29.51 -39.38
N ARG A 37 -35.48 28.35 -39.95
CA ARG A 37 -35.58 27.87 -41.37
C ARG A 37 -34.52 28.50 -42.33
N VAL A 38 -33.92 27.86 -43.35
CA VAL A 38 -34.07 26.55 -44.02
C VAL A 38 -32.89 26.31 -45.02
N ASP A 39 -32.51 25.04 -45.16
CA ASP A 39 -31.94 24.22 -46.26
C ASP A 39 -30.92 24.74 -47.29
N SER A 40 -29.84 23.97 -47.54
CA SER A 40 -29.80 22.90 -48.58
C SER A 40 -28.38 22.47 -49.01
N GLY A 41 -28.18 21.16 -49.20
CA GLY A 41 -27.33 20.58 -50.27
C GLY A 41 -25.90 20.12 -49.91
N PRO A 42 -25.36 19.09 -50.60
CA PRO A 42 -24.86 17.89 -49.93
C PRO A 42 -23.34 17.71 -49.89
N ALA A 43 -22.88 16.91 -48.92
CA ALA A 43 -21.49 16.58 -48.63
C ALA A 43 -21.05 15.23 -49.24
N ALA A 44 -19.83 15.22 -49.76
CA ALA A 44 -19.03 14.03 -50.04
C ALA A 44 -18.02 13.84 -48.90
N ALA A 45 -17.97 12.63 -48.34
CA ALA A 45 -17.04 12.22 -47.28
C ALA A 45 -16.20 11.02 -47.75
N VAL A 46 -14.92 11.03 -47.37
CA VAL A 46 -13.88 10.01 -47.57
C VAL A 46 -13.07 10.02 -46.27
N ALA A 47 -12.60 8.96 -45.65
CA ALA A 47 -12.89 7.53 -45.62
C ALA A 47 -12.16 7.00 -44.35
N GLY A 48 -12.68 5.96 -43.73
CA GLY A 48 -12.04 5.24 -42.62
C GLY A 48 -12.02 3.73 -42.88
N GLU A 49 -10.84 3.15 -42.65
CA GLU A 49 -10.51 1.85 -42.04
C GLU A 49 -11.23 0.50 -42.36
N ASN A 50 -10.36 -0.53 -42.49
CA ASN A 50 -10.42 -1.93 -42.00
C ASN A 50 -10.63 -3.15 -42.96
N ASP A 51 -9.71 -4.11 -42.73
CA ASP A 51 -9.74 -5.59 -42.74
C ASP A 51 -9.79 -6.45 -44.04
N ASP A 52 -8.67 -7.19 -44.26
CA ASP A 52 -8.45 -8.67 -44.46
C ASP A 52 -9.59 -9.62 -44.97
N PRO A 53 -9.37 -10.92 -45.33
CA PRO A 53 -8.22 -11.67 -45.91
C PRO A 53 -8.63 -12.74 -47.00
N PHE A 54 -7.66 -13.57 -47.46
CA PHE A 54 -7.78 -14.87 -48.20
C PHE A 54 -8.32 -14.96 -49.66
N GLY A 55 -7.50 -15.58 -50.54
CA GLY A 55 -7.94 -16.80 -51.26
C GLY A 55 -8.29 -16.74 -52.77
N SER A 56 -7.42 -17.39 -53.56
CA SER A 56 -7.73 -18.23 -54.74
C SER A 56 -7.84 -17.63 -56.15
N SER A 57 -7.19 -18.40 -57.04
CA SER A 57 -7.11 -18.39 -58.50
C SER A 57 -8.41 -18.19 -59.26
N GLN A 58 -8.35 -17.56 -60.44
CA GLN A 58 -8.87 -18.18 -61.67
C GLN A 58 -8.35 -17.53 -62.96
N PHE A 59 -8.12 -18.44 -63.91
CA PHE A 59 -7.76 -18.32 -65.31
C PHE A 59 -8.81 -17.54 -66.13
N SER A 60 -8.39 -16.80 -67.17
CA SER A 60 -8.70 -17.08 -68.60
C SER A 60 -8.81 -15.83 -69.50
N VAL A 61 -8.21 -16.00 -70.69
CA VAL A 61 -8.13 -15.11 -71.86
C VAL A 61 -9.42 -15.21 -72.68
N PRO A 62 -9.79 -14.23 -73.53
CA PRO A 62 -9.64 -14.40 -75.00
C PRO A 62 -9.29 -13.07 -75.72
N ALA A 63 -8.31 -13.01 -76.64
CA ALA A 63 -8.30 -13.47 -78.04
C ALA A 63 -9.16 -12.64 -79.03
N SER A 64 -8.47 -11.92 -79.92
CA SER A 64 -8.81 -11.52 -81.32
C SER A 64 -7.71 -10.54 -81.78
N GLN A 65 -7.10 -10.56 -82.97
CA GLN A 65 -7.53 -10.92 -84.32
C GLN A 65 -6.31 -11.18 -85.25
N MET A 66 -6.57 -11.86 -86.37
CA MET A 66 -5.71 -12.25 -87.51
C MET A 66 -5.12 -11.04 -88.30
N CYS A 67 -4.31 -11.07 -89.38
CA CYS A 67 -3.78 -12.04 -90.36
C CYS A 67 -2.59 -11.31 -91.04
N SER A 68 -1.46 -11.90 -91.46
CA SER A 68 -1.27 -12.47 -92.82
C SER A 68 0.23 -12.55 -93.17
N GLN A 69 0.54 -13.41 -94.15
CA GLN A 69 1.83 -14.08 -94.39
C GLN A 69 2.74 -13.44 -95.47
N ARG A 70 3.97 -14.03 -95.56
CA ARG A 70 4.88 -14.18 -96.73
C ARG A 70 5.80 -12.98 -97.02
N ARG A 71 7.07 -13.13 -97.44
CA ARG A 71 7.75 -14.21 -98.19
C ARG A 71 9.29 -14.06 -98.04
N TYR A 72 10.03 -15.17 -97.98
CA TYR A 72 11.50 -15.24 -98.08
C TYR A 72 11.94 -15.51 -99.54
N LEU A 73 13.18 -15.07 -99.88
CA LEU A 73 14.16 -15.54 -100.89
C LEU A 73 14.90 -14.30 -101.47
N SER A 74 16.23 -14.22 -101.69
CA SER A 74 17.30 -15.22 -101.80
C SER A 74 18.70 -14.53 -101.81
N GLN A 75 19.73 -15.32 -101.50
CA GLN A 75 21.13 -15.31 -101.99
C GLN A 75 22.17 -14.24 -101.56
N ARG A 76 23.09 -14.72 -100.69
CA ARG A 76 24.58 -14.65 -100.69
C ARG A 76 25.28 -13.41 -101.30
N THR A 77 26.09 -12.71 -100.50
CA THR A 77 27.59 -12.71 -100.52
C THR A 77 28.19 -11.62 -99.61
N ASN A 78 29.45 -11.83 -99.22
CA ASN A 78 30.42 -10.94 -98.53
C ASN A 78 30.51 -11.11 -97.00
N LEU A 79 31.40 -12.00 -96.53
CA LEU A 79 32.80 -11.75 -96.17
C LEU A 79 33.00 -10.80 -94.97
N GLN A 80 33.43 -11.41 -93.86
CA GLN A 80 34.41 -10.93 -92.89
C GLN A 80 34.33 -9.46 -92.44
N LYS A 81 33.92 -9.28 -91.17
CA LYS A 81 34.73 -8.59 -90.16
C LYS A 81 34.24 -8.93 -88.75
N SER A 82 35.11 -9.64 -88.06
CA SER A 82 35.28 -9.75 -86.61
C SER A 82 35.06 -8.43 -85.85
N GLN A 83 34.42 -8.49 -84.66
CA GLN A 83 35.07 -8.27 -83.35
C GLN A 83 34.05 -8.10 -82.20
N SER A 84 34.21 -8.95 -81.18
CA SER A 84 34.32 -8.59 -79.77
C SER A 84 33.18 -7.78 -79.09
N ALA A 85 32.20 -8.47 -78.52
CA ALA A 85 31.48 -7.98 -77.34
C ALA A 85 32.36 -8.20 -76.09
N ARG A 86 33.31 -7.29 -75.87
CA ARG A 86 34.12 -7.19 -74.64
C ARG A 86 33.21 -6.72 -73.52
N THR A 87 32.78 -7.62 -72.64
CA THR A 87 32.47 -7.24 -71.27
C THR A 87 33.81 -7.05 -70.56
N SER A 88 34.03 -5.89 -69.94
CA SER A 88 35.20 -5.62 -69.11
C SER A 88 35.32 -6.71 -68.04
N ARG A 89 36.24 -7.66 -68.22
CA ARG A 89 36.55 -8.68 -67.21
C ARG A 89 37.94 -8.38 -66.66
N ARG A 90 38.00 -8.10 -65.36
CA ARG A 90 39.22 -8.07 -64.56
C ARG A 90 40.07 -9.32 -64.87
N VAL A 91 41.41 -9.16 -64.95
CA VAL A 91 42.32 -10.31 -65.02
C VAL A 91 42.29 -10.99 -63.65
N PRO A 92 41.93 -12.28 -63.55
CA PRO A 92 41.87 -12.96 -62.26
C PRO A 92 43.26 -12.98 -61.62
N VAL A 93 43.34 -12.58 -60.36
CA VAL A 93 44.61 -12.48 -59.62
C VAL A 93 45.14 -13.88 -59.26
N ASN A 94 44.24 -14.84 -59.06
CA ASN A 94 44.57 -16.22 -58.73
C ASN A 94 43.55 -17.21 -59.35
N TYR A 95 43.83 -18.51 -59.23
CA TYR A 95 42.94 -19.56 -59.74
C TYR A 95 41.54 -19.52 -59.09
N PHE A 96 41.46 -19.09 -57.82
CA PHE A 96 40.20 -18.88 -57.10
C PHE A 96 39.28 -17.85 -57.78
N GLU A 97 39.78 -16.63 -58.06
CA GLU A 97 39.02 -15.60 -58.77
C GLU A 97 38.67 -16.02 -60.19
N HIS A 98 39.56 -16.74 -60.88
CA HIS A 98 39.28 -17.27 -62.22
C HIS A 98 38.07 -18.20 -62.19
N VAL A 99 38.00 -19.13 -61.22
CA VAL A 99 36.86 -20.04 -61.06
C VAL A 99 35.57 -19.28 -60.73
N LEU A 100 35.62 -18.30 -59.82
CA LEU A 100 34.43 -17.52 -59.45
C LEU A 100 33.85 -16.72 -60.64
N LEU A 101 34.72 -16.08 -61.44
CA LEU A 101 34.30 -15.34 -62.64
C LEU A 101 33.70 -16.27 -63.72
N GLN A 102 34.20 -17.52 -63.84
CA GLN A 102 33.61 -18.52 -64.73
C GLN A 102 32.25 -19.04 -64.21
N CYS A 103 32.08 -19.08 -62.89
CA CYS A 103 30.81 -19.41 -62.23
C CYS A 103 29.80 -18.25 -62.18
N GLN A 104 30.03 -17.17 -62.95
CA GLN A 104 29.15 -16.00 -63.08
C GLN A 104 28.96 -15.22 -61.77
N VAL A 105 30.00 -15.18 -60.94
CA VAL A 105 30.07 -14.30 -59.76
C VAL A 105 30.78 -13.01 -60.15
N ASP A 106 30.17 -11.87 -59.83
CA ASP A 106 30.76 -10.55 -60.02
C ASP A 106 31.43 -10.09 -58.73
N LEU A 107 32.73 -9.77 -58.82
CA LEU A 107 33.57 -9.36 -57.69
C LEU A 107 33.89 -7.86 -57.70
N ASP A 108 33.46 -7.13 -58.73
CA ASP A 108 33.89 -5.74 -58.98
C ASP A 108 32.91 -4.70 -58.39
N ASP A 109 31.76 -5.13 -57.83
CA ASP A 109 30.82 -4.22 -57.17
C ASP A 109 31.39 -3.65 -55.86
N PRO A 110 31.31 -2.32 -55.64
CA PRO A 110 31.89 -1.67 -54.47
C PRO A 110 31.20 -2.06 -53.17
N THR A 111 29.94 -2.54 -53.19
CA THR A 111 29.12 -2.74 -51.99
C THR A 111 28.96 -4.20 -51.57
N SER A 112 28.83 -5.16 -52.49
CA SER A 112 28.62 -6.57 -52.14
C SER A 112 28.96 -7.53 -53.30
N ILE A 113 29.01 -8.84 -53.05
CA ILE A 113 29.22 -9.83 -54.12
C ILE A 113 27.91 -10.09 -54.88
N VAL A 114 27.93 -9.94 -56.21
CA VAL A 114 26.75 -10.13 -57.04
C VAL A 114 26.78 -11.49 -57.76
N LEU A 115 25.77 -12.32 -57.52
CA LEU A 115 25.53 -13.61 -58.18
C LEU A 115 24.63 -13.41 -59.39
N ARG A 116 25.00 -13.96 -60.56
CA ARG A 116 24.14 -13.98 -61.77
C ARG A 116 23.39 -15.29 -61.97
N CYS A 117 23.50 -16.20 -61.00
CA CYS A 117 22.80 -17.48 -60.96
C CYS A 117 22.34 -17.78 -59.51
N GLU A 118 21.31 -18.61 -59.38
CA GLU A 118 20.77 -19.02 -58.08
C GLU A 118 21.84 -19.73 -57.22
N PRO A 119 21.86 -19.55 -55.87
CA PRO A 119 22.86 -20.16 -54.98
C PRO A 119 23.07 -21.67 -55.17
N ILE A 120 21.98 -22.43 -55.31
CA ILE A 120 22.06 -23.89 -55.53
C ILE A 120 22.70 -24.22 -56.89
N ALA A 121 22.42 -23.41 -57.92
CA ALA A 121 23.01 -23.57 -59.24
C ALA A 121 24.49 -23.21 -59.23
N PHE A 122 24.89 -22.18 -58.46
CA PHE A 122 26.30 -21.83 -58.23
C PHE A 122 27.06 -23.02 -57.60
N VAL A 123 26.57 -23.57 -56.49
CA VAL A 123 27.20 -24.72 -55.80
C VAL A 123 27.36 -25.91 -56.74
N ARG A 124 26.33 -26.24 -57.53
CA ARG A 124 26.39 -27.33 -58.53
C ARG A 124 27.41 -27.06 -59.63
N THR A 125 27.51 -25.82 -60.09
CA THR A 125 28.43 -25.42 -61.16
C THR A 125 29.88 -25.49 -60.69
N VAL A 126 30.18 -24.95 -59.50
CA VAL A 126 31.51 -25.04 -58.88
C VAL A 126 31.90 -26.50 -58.65
N ARG A 127 30.98 -27.29 -58.07
CA ARG A 127 31.18 -28.72 -57.82
C ARG A 127 31.52 -29.49 -59.10
N THR A 128 30.77 -29.22 -60.18
CA THR A 128 30.97 -29.89 -61.47
C THR A 128 32.29 -29.46 -62.08
N MET A 129 32.54 -28.15 -62.19
CA MET A 129 33.72 -27.61 -62.86
C MET A 129 35.03 -28.04 -62.19
N LEU A 130 35.07 -28.07 -60.86
CA LEU A 130 36.25 -28.54 -60.13
C LEU A 130 36.44 -30.05 -60.25
N ARG A 131 35.37 -30.86 -60.27
CA ARG A 131 35.48 -32.33 -60.42
C ARG A 131 35.78 -32.79 -61.84
N THR A 132 35.31 -32.07 -62.87
CA THR A 132 35.49 -32.45 -64.29
C THR A 132 36.75 -31.86 -64.92
N SER A 133 37.54 -31.09 -64.17
CA SER A 133 38.80 -30.52 -64.64
C SER A 133 39.84 -31.63 -64.88
N PRO A 134 40.67 -31.54 -65.94
CA PRO A 134 41.74 -32.51 -66.19
C PRO A 134 42.80 -32.55 -65.08
N ASP A 135 42.91 -31.48 -64.29
CA ASP A 135 43.90 -31.34 -63.22
C ASP A 135 43.37 -31.79 -61.84
N TYR A 136 42.23 -32.49 -61.76
CA TYR A 136 41.69 -33.01 -60.51
C TYR A 136 42.59 -34.13 -59.93
N PRO A 137 42.96 -34.10 -58.63
CA PRO A 137 42.48 -33.20 -57.56
C PRO A 137 43.38 -31.98 -57.27
N ARG A 138 44.46 -31.76 -58.04
CA ARG A 138 45.42 -30.65 -57.80
C ARG A 138 44.77 -29.27 -57.94
N ASN A 139 43.83 -29.13 -58.88
CA ASN A 139 43.07 -27.91 -59.07
C ASN A 139 42.27 -27.47 -57.83
N VAL A 140 41.84 -28.41 -56.99
CA VAL A 140 41.14 -28.12 -55.72
C VAL A 140 42.11 -27.47 -54.73
N GLN A 141 43.33 -28.01 -54.62
CA GLN A 141 44.38 -27.45 -53.76
C GLN A 141 44.81 -26.06 -54.24
N ASP A 142 44.91 -25.85 -55.56
CA ASP A 142 45.23 -24.54 -56.14
C ASP A 142 44.10 -23.53 -55.93
N PHE A 143 42.83 -23.99 -55.92
CA PHE A 143 41.68 -23.15 -55.57
C PHE A 143 41.67 -22.75 -54.09
N VAL A 144 41.90 -23.69 -53.17
CA VAL A 144 41.97 -23.42 -51.73
C VAL A 144 43.16 -22.52 -51.40
N LYS A 145 44.33 -22.74 -52.02
CA LYS A 145 45.50 -21.84 -51.90
C LYS A 145 45.21 -20.44 -52.44
N GLY A 146 44.43 -20.33 -53.51
CA GLY A 146 43.96 -19.04 -54.03
C GLY A 146 43.09 -18.32 -53.00
N PHE A 147 42.13 -19.01 -52.40
CA PHE A 147 41.31 -18.46 -51.32
C PHE A 147 42.15 -18.04 -50.10
N GLU A 148 43.11 -18.87 -49.69
CA GLU A 148 44.03 -18.59 -48.59
C GLU A 148 44.85 -17.30 -48.84
N GLN A 149 45.31 -17.08 -50.06
CA GLN A 149 45.99 -15.83 -50.45
C GLN A 149 45.07 -14.62 -50.35
N THR A 150 43.81 -14.73 -50.78
CA THR A 150 42.80 -13.67 -50.65
C THR A 150 42.48 -13.37 -49.19
N SER A 151 42.45 -14.38 -48.33
CA SER A 151 42.33 -14.23 -46.87
C SER A 151 43.53 -13.51 -46.25
N ARG A 152 44.75 -13.85 -46.67
CA ARG A 152 46.00 -13.26 -46.13
C ARG A 152 46.23 -11.82 -46.58
N ALA A 153 45.73 -11.44 -47.76
CA ALA A 153 45.85 -10.08 -48.27
C ALA A 153 45.08 -9.04 -47.42
N GLY A 154 44.08 -9.48 -46.64
CA GLY A 154 43.32 -8.65 -45.72
C GLY A 154 42.45 -7.58 -46.41
N GLY A 155 41.47 -7.03 -45.67
CA GLY A 155 40.65 -5.89 -46.09
C GLY A 155 39.28 -6.23 -46.67
N GLU A 156 38.68 -5.24 -47.35
CA GLU A 156 37.34 -5.28 -47.96
C GLU A 156 37.05 -6.52 -48.83
N PRO A 157 37.98 -7.04 -49.67
CA PRO A 157 37.69 -8.21 -50.51
C PRO A 157 37.38 -9.48 -49.73
N PHE A 158 38.07 -9.72 -48.60
CA PHE A 158 37.82 -10.88 -47.75
C PHE A 158 36.53 -10.72 -46.96
N ARG A 159 36.27 -9.50 -46.44
CA ARG A 159 35.01 -9.17 -45.75
C ARG A 159 33.79 -9.43 -46.64
N LYS A 160 33.83 -9.01 -47.90
CA LYS A 160 32.76 -9.23 -48.90
C LYS A 160 32.44 -10.71 -49.13
N LEU A 161 33.41 -11.62 -48.98
CA LEU A 161 33.19 -13.07 -49.14
C LEU A 161 32.37 -13.68 -47.98
N LEU A 162 32.39 -13.02 -46.82
CA LEU A 162 31.72 -13.47 -45.59
C LEU A 162 30.34 -12.81 -45.40
N GLU A 163 30.10 -11.67 -46.03
CA GLU A 163 28.83 -10.96 -46.03
C GLU A 163 27.80 -11.55 -47.01
N CYS A 164 26.54 -11.14 -46.85
CA CYS A 164 25.43 -11.58 -47.68
C CYS A 164 25.62 -11.16 -49.16
N CYS A 165 25.39 -12.09 -50.08
CA CYS A 165 25.46 -11.82 -51.52
C CYS A 165 24.20 -11.10 -52.04
N GLN A 166 24.27 -10.53 -53.24
CA GLN A 166 23.11 -10.02 -53.98
C GLN A 166 22.89 -10.84 -55.25
N LEU A 167 21.65 -11.20 -55.58
CA LEU A 167 21.27 -11.90 -56.80
C LEU A 167 20.79 -10.91 -57.85
N GLN A 168 21.43 -10.92 -59.01
CA GLN A 168 21.00 -10.12 -60.16
C GLN A 168 19.91 -10.85 -60.94
N ASN A 169 18.72 -10.23 -61.04
CA ASN A 169 17.64 -10.76 -61.84
C ASN A 169 17.97 -10.66 -63.33
N ARG A 170 18.00 -11.80 -64.03
CA ARG A 170 18.34 -11.91 -65.46
C ARG A 170 17.40 -11.13 -66.39
N ASN A 171 16.17 -10.85 -65.94
CA ASN A 171 15.14 -10.22 -66.79
C ASN A 171 15.01 -8.71 -66.56
N THR A 172 15.22 -8.23 -65.32
CA THR A 172 15.01 -6.82 -64.94
C THR A 172 16.29 -6.09 -64.55
N GLY A 173 17.39 -6.80 -64.29
CA GLY A 173 18.65 -6.22 -63.81
C GLY A 173 18.65 -5.87 -62.31
N ASP A 174 17.51 -5.98 -61.63
CA ASP A 174 17.37 -5.67 -60.20
C ASP A 174 18.19 -6.60 -59.33
N LEU A 175 18.75 -6.04 -58.25
CA LEU A 175 19.52 -6.74 -57.23
C LEU A 175 18.62 -7.14 -56.07
N LYS A 176 18.56 -8.43 -55.75
CA LYS A 176 17.83 -8.96 -54.58
C LYS A 176 18.82 -9.47 -53.54
N PRO A 177 18.67 -9.13 -52.24
CA PRO A 177 19.56 -9.64 -51.21
C PRO A 177 19.38 -11.17 -51.05
N VAL A 178 20.50 -11.89 -50.96
CA VAL A 178 20.58 -13.32 -50.65
C VAL A 178 21.08 -13.44 -49.21
N GLN A 179 20.38 -14.21 -48.37
CA GLN A 179 20.76 -14.37 -46.95
C GLN A 179 22.06 -15.17 -46.75
N GLU A 180 22.51 -15.89 -47.77
CA GLU A 180 23.72 -16.72 -47.79
C GLU A 180 24.94 -15.92 -48.30
N SER A 181 26.10 -16.14 -47.67
CA SER A 181 27.39 -15.61 -48.12
C SER A 181 28.02 -16.52 -49.18
N LEU A 182 29.00 -16.00 -49.93
CA LEU A 182 29.76 -16.82 -50.88
C LEU A 182 30.51 -17.95 -50.15
N MET A 183 31.03 -17.67 -48.96
CA MET A 183 31.70 -18.67 -48.14
C MET A 183 30.78 -19.85 -47.76
N LYS A 184 29.56 -19.59 -47.31
CA LYS A 184 28.61 -20.66 -46.97
C LYS A 184 28.31 -21.55 -48.17
N MET A 185 28.11 -20.94 -49.34
CA MET A 185 27.92 -21.69 -50.59
C MET A 185 29.14 -22.57 -50.93
N LEU A 186 30.36 -22.09 -50.71
CA LEU A 186 31.58 -22.89 -50.93
C LEU A 186 31.71 -24.03 -49.91
N LEU A 187 31.31 -23.81 -48.65
CA LEU A 187 31.29 -24.85 -47.61
C LEU A 187 30.29 -25.98 -47.90
N CYS A 188 29.30 -25.78 -48.78
CA CYS A 188 28.40 -26.83 -49.27
C CYS A 188 29.07 -27.81 -50.28
N VAL A 189 30.33 -27.60 -50.63
CA VAL A 189 31.09 -28.50 -51.52
C VAL A 189 31.91 -29.50 -50.69
N GLU A 190 31.37 -30.71 -50.53
CA GLU A 190 31.86 -31.78 -49.63
C GLU A 190 33.38 -32.04 -49.71
N PHE A 191 33.96 -32.14 -50.91
CA PHE A 191 35.37 -32.50 -51.06
C PHE A 191 36.37 -31.38 -50.74
N MET A 192 35.88 -30.16 -50.51
CA MET A 192 36.71 -28.98 -50.17
C MET A 192 36.45 -28.49 -48.75
N GLN A 193 35.35 -28.95 -48.15
CA GLN A 193 34.81 -28.43 -46.90
C GLN A 193 35.84 -28.48 -45.77
N LEU A 194 36.55 -29.60 -45.59
CA LEU A 194 37.56 -29.75 -44.53
C LEU A 194 38.76 -28.82 -44.69
N GLU A 195 39.27 -28.65 -45.92
CA GLU A 195 40.40 -27.76 -46.20
C GLU A 195 39.99 -26.29 -45.99
N LEU A 196 38.77 -25.91 -46.43
CA LEU A 196 38.23 -24.57 -46.21
C LEU A 196 38.01 -24.27 -44.72
N ILE A 197 37.47 -25.21 -43.94
CA ILE A 197 37.34 -25.08 -42.47
C ILE A 197 38.70 -24.84 -41.81
N THR A 198 39.73 -25.59 -42.23
CA THR A 198 41.10 -25.44 -41.70
C THR A 198 41.63 -24.04 -41.98
N VAL A 199 41.48 -23.55 -43.22
CA VAL A 199 41.88 -22.18 -43.58
C VAL A 199 41.09 -21.14 -42.77
N LEU A 200 39.78 -21.31 -42.56
CA LEU A 200 38.97 -20.39 -41.76
C LEU A 200 39.46 -20.31 -40.29
N PHE A 201 39.79 -21.43 -39.66
CA PHE A 201 40.36 -21.41 -38.30
C PHE A 201 41.76 -20.78 -38.25
N GLU A 202 42.60 -20.98 -39.26
CA GLU A 202 43.87 -20.25 -39.38
C GLU A 202 43.66 -18.74 -39.58
N CYS A 203 42.56 -18.33 -40.23
CA CYS A 203 42.18 -16.92 -40.31
C CYS A 203 41.80 -16.38 -38.93
N VAL A 204 41.00 -17.12 -38.15
CA VAL A 204 40.64 -16.73 -36.78
C VAL A 204 41.90 -16.55 -35.93
N GLU A 205 42.85 -17.49 -35.98
CA GLU A 205 44.13 -17.35 -35.25
C GLU A 205 44.90 -16.08 -35.64
N ARG A 206 44.92 -15.75 -36.93
CA ARG A 206 45.62 -14.57 -37.45
C ARG A 206 44.95 -13.27 -37.03
N LEU A 207 43.64 -13.18 -37.24
CA LEU A 207 42.84 -12.02 -36.85
C LEU A 207 42.87 -11.77 -35.33
N ALA A 208 42.96 -12.84 -34.54
CA ALA A 208 43.13 -12.74 -33.09
C ALA A 208 44.50 -12.16 -32.68
N ARG A 209 45.58 -12.43 -33.44
CA ARG A 209 46.92 -11.87 -33.19
C ARG A 209 47.03 -10.40 -33.57
N ASP A 210 46.29 -9.97 -34.59
CA ASP A 210 46.36 -8.61 -35.13
C ASP A 210 45.62 -7.54 -34.26
N GLY A 211 44.87 -7.96 -33.23
CA GLY A 211 44.54 -7.16 -32.04
C GLY A 211 43.61 -5.94 -32.17
N GLY A 212 43.03 -5.66 -33.34
CA GLY A 212 42.13 -4.49 -33.56
C GLY A 212 40.62 -4.80 -33.47
N GLU A 213 39.80 -3.79 -33.18
CA GLU A 213 38.31 -3.90 -33.14
C GLU A 213 37.71 -4.40 -34.47
N SER A 214 38.25 -3.95 -35.61
CA SER A 214 37.86 -4.45 -36.94
C SER A 214 38.21 -5.93 -37.14
N GLY A 215 39.27 -6.41 -36.48
CA GLY A 215 39.66 -7.83 -36.50
C GLY A 215 38.73 -8.71 -35.68
N LEU A 216 38.21 -8.21 -34.55
CA LEU A 216 37.23 -8.94 -33.73
C LEU A 216 35.87 -9.06 -34.42
N SER A 217 35.37 -7.99 -35.04
CA SER A 217 34.14 -8.03 -35.84
C SER A 217 34.27 -9.00 -37.03
N LEU A 218 35.42 -9.00 -37.69
CA LEU A 218 35.71 -9.94 -38.78
C LEU A 218 35.83 -11.39 -38.27
N THR A 219 36.34 -11.58 -37.05
CA THR A 219 36.41 -12.90 -36.41
C THR A 219 35.03 -13.49 -36.15
N GLY A 220 34.10 -12.68 -35.63
CA GLY A 220 32.69 -13.07 -35.49
C GLY A 220 32.06 -13.46 -36.83
N LEU A 221 32.32 -12.69 -37.89
CA LEU A 221 31.88 -13.03 -39.26
C LEU A 221 32.46 -14.35 -39.76
N VAL A 222 33.76 -14.61 -39.54
CA VAL A 222 34.40 -15.87 -39.93
C VAL A 222 33.78 -17.06 -39.17
N LEU A 223 33.61 -16.95 -37.85
CA LEU A 223 32.99 -18.00 -37.04
C LEU A 223 31.52 -18.25 -37.43
N SER A 224 30.78 -17.20 -37.81
CA SER A 224 29.39 -17.34 -38.27
C SER A 224 29.25 -18.13 -39.57
N GLN A 225 30.31 -18.27 -40.39
CA GLN A 225 30.27 -19.09 -41.60
C GLN A 225 30.27 -20.59 -41.28
N ILE A 226 30.83 -20.96 -40.12
CA ILE A 226 30.98 -22.35 -39.66
C ILE A 226 29.62 -22.90 -39.13
N LYS A 227 28.61 -22.03 -38.95
CA LYS A 227 27.26 -22.35 -38.45
C LYS A 227 26.50 -23.42 -39.23
N TYR A 228 26.78 -23.59 -40.53
CA TYR A 228 25.96 -24.44 -41.42
C TYR A 228 26.72 -25.68 -41.93
N ILE A 229 27.77 -26.09 -41.22
CA ILE A 229 28.51 -27.31 -41.58
C ILE A 229 27.68 -28.53 -41.18
N ASP A 230 27.79 -29.60 -41.96
CA ASP A 230 27.24 -30.89 -41.59
C ASP A 230 28.02 -31.47 -40.38
N HIS A 231 27.42 -31.34 -39.19
CA HIS A 231 28.00 -31.82 -37.94
C HIS A 231 28.19 -33.34 -37.90
N THR A 232 27.50 -34.11 -38.75
CA THR A 232 27.66 -35.57 -38.81
C THR A 232 29.00 -35.98 -39.40
N VAL A 233 29.56 -35.18 -40.31
CA VAL A 233 30.81 -35.51 -41.03
C VAL A 233 32.03 -34.88 -40.36
N HIS A 234 31.96 -33.59 -39.97
CA HIS A 234 33.13 -32.85 -39.48
C HIS A 234 32.96 -32.26 -38.07
N GLY A 235 31.86 -32.54 -37.36
CA GLY A 235 31.57 -31.93 -36.05
C GLY A 235 32.66 -32.14 -35.00
N SER A 236 33.28 -33.33 -34.95
CA SER A 236 34.38 -33.59 -34.01
C SER A 236 35.67 -32.84 -34.34
N PHE A 237 35.99 -32.68 -35.61
CA PHE A 237 37.14 -31.91 -36.05
C PHE A 237 36.95 -30.42 -35.74
N VAL A 238 35.78 -29.87 -36.10
CA VAL A 238 35.43 -28.47 -35.81
C VAL A 238 35.51 -28.20 -34.30
N PHE A 239 34.92 -29.06 -33.47
CA PHE A 239 34.96 -28.90 -32.02
C PHE A 239 36.39 -28.86 -31.45
N ASN A 240 37.25 -29.83 -31.82
CA ASN A 240 38.62 -29.89 -31.33
C ASN A 240 39.43 -28.68 -31.81
N LYS A 241 39.28 -28.30 -33.09
CA LYS A 241 40.01 -27.18 -33.67
C LYS A 241 39.56 -25.84 -33.09
N TYR A 242 38.28 -25.69 -32.83
CA TYR A 242 37.69 -24.51 -32.21
C TYR A 242 38.34 -24.21 -30.85
N PHE A 243 38.41 -25.20 -29.96
CA PHE A 243 39.04 -25.03 -28.65
C PHE A 243 40.58 -24.96 -28.71
N GLU A 244 41.25 -25.70 -29.62
CA GLU A 244 42.70 -25.56 -29.84
C GLU A 244 43.08 -24.11 -30.21
N VAL A 245 42.30 -23.48 -31.07
CA VAL A 245 42.51 -22.07 -31.48
C VAL A 245 42.31 -21.13 -30.30
N LEU A 246 41.26 -21.31 -29.51
CA LEU A 246 41.01 -20.48 -28.33
C LEU A 246 42.11 -20.62 -27.28
N GLU A 247 42.56 -21.85 -27.00
CA GLU A 247 43.65 -22.16 -26.07
C GLU A 247 44.99 -21.55 -26.52
N ARG A 248 45.29 -21.60 -27.82
CA ARG A 248 46.54 -21.06 -28.39
C ARG A 248 46.55 -19.52 -28.41
N CYS A 249 45.41 -18.88 -28.69
CA CYS A 249 45.33 -17.43 -28.82
C CYS A 249 45.29 -16.67 -27.49
N GLN A 250 44.86 -17.31 -26.39
CA GLN A 250 44.85 -16.74 -25.02
C GLN A 250 44.24 -15.31 -24.91
N SER A 251 43.24 -15.00 -25.74
CA SER A 251 42.60 -13.68 -25.78
C SER A 251 41.17 -13.73 -25.25
N GLY A 252 40.91 -13.07 -24.12
CA GLY A 252 39.56 -13.02 -23.52
C GLY A 252 38.52 -12.33 -24.41
N ALA A 253 38.93 -11.38 -25.27
CA ALA A 253 38.04 -10.75 -26.24
C ALA A 253 37.60 -11.74 -27.34
N LEU A 254 38.53 -12.56 -27.83
CA LEU A 254 38.23 -13.63 -28.79
C LEU A 254 37.28 -14.67 -28.18
N VAL A 255 37.55 -15.10 -26.95
CA VAL A 255 36.70 -16.09 -26.26
C VAL A 255 35.27 -15.57 -26.10
N ARG A 256 35.07 -14.29 -25.78
CA ARG A 256 33.72 -13.69 -25.70
C ARG A 256 32.98 -13.72 -27.04
N GLU A 257 33.63 -13.33 -28.14
CA GLU A 257 33.03 -13.37 -29.48
C GLU A 257 32.73 -14.83 -29.91
N ALA A 258 33.63 -15.75 -29.56
CA ALA A 258 33.46 -17.16 -29.79
C ALA A 258 32.22 -17.71 -29.05
N ILE A 259 32.03 -17.37 -27.77
CA ILE A 259 30.87 -17.79 -26.97
C ILE A 259 29.55 -17.40 -27.65
N VAL A 260 29.44 -16.19 -28.23
CA VAL A 260 28.22 -15.74 -28.94
C VAL A 260 27.87 -16.66 -30.11
N SER A 261 28.89 -17.14 -30.83
CA SER A 261 28.71 -18.03 -31.99
C SER A 261 28.66 -19.52 -31.63
N LEU A 262 28.82 -19.88 -30.34
CA LEU A 262 29.11 -21.24 -29.92
C LEU A 262 27.96 -22.23 -30.17
N GLN A 263 26.73 -21.85 -29.83
CA GLN A 263 25.55 -22.71 -29.98
C GLN A 263 25.27 -23.09 -31.43
N ASP A 264 25.69 -22.23 -32.35
CA ASP A 264 25.50 -22.37 -33.78
C ASP A 264 26.61 -23.21 -34.43
N VAL A 265 27.80 -23.29 -33.80
CA VAL A 265 28.99 -23.95 -34.35
C VAL A 265 29.17 -25.37 -33.80
N ILE A 266 28.58 -25.69 -32.66
CA ILE A 266 28.78 -26.96 -31.96
C ILE A 266 27.47 -27.74 -31.85
N ASP A 267 27.54 -29.04 -32.15
CA ASP A 267 26.43 -29.97 -31.98
C ASP A 267 25.93 -30.04 -30.52
N VAL A 268 24.62 -30.23 -30.35
CA VAL A 268 23.96 -30.29 -29.03
C VAL A 268 24.63 -31.29 -28.09
N SER A 269 25.11 -32.43 -28.61
CA SER A 269 25.78 -33.47 -27.80
C SER A 269 27.08 -33.02 -27.14
N LYS A 270 27.73 -31.96 -27.65
CA LYS A 270 29.02 -31.46 -27.16
C LYS A 270 28.93 -30.15 -26.39
N GLN A 271 27.73 -29.62 -26.19
CA GLN A 271 27.54 -28.33 -25.51
C GLN A 271 27.97 -28.39 -24.04
N ASP A 272 27.80 -29.52 -23.35
CA ASP A 272 28.25 -29.70 -21.97
C ASP A 272 29.79 -29.71 -21.86
N GLU A 273 30.47 -30.43 -22.76
CA GLU A 273 31.94 -30.44 -22.84
C GLU A 273 32.49 -29.06 -23.23
N ALA A 274 31.83 -28.38 -24.17
CA ALA A 274 32.19 -27.01 -24.58
C ALA A 274 32.15 -26.05 -23.40
N PHE A 275 31.11 -26.14 -22.58
CA PHE A 275 30.96 -25.30 -21.39
C PHE A 275 32.05 -25.60 -20.36
N GLY A 276 32.39 -26.87 -20.14
CA GLY A 276 33.52 -27.27 -19.29
C GLY A 276 34.84 -26.62 -19.71
N LYS A 277 35.16 -26.65 -21.01
CA LYS A 277 36.37 -25.98 -21.54
C LYS A 277 36.33 -24.46 -21.40
N ILE A 278 35.16 -23.83 -21.54
CA ILE A 278 35.00 -22.38 -21.32
C ILE A 278 35.28 -22.01 -19.85
N LEU A 279 34.87 -22.86 -18.90
CA LEU A 279 35.17 -22.64 -17.47
C LEU A 279 36.68 -22.69 -17.18
N GLU A 280 37.45 -23.45 -17.94
CA GLU A 280 38.93 -23.52 -17.83
C GLU A 280 39.60 -22.32 -18.50
N LEU A 281 39.10 -21.90 -19.67
CA LEU A 281 39.61 -20.76 -20.44
C LEU A 281 39.35 -19.41 -19.77
N LEU A 282 38.22 -19.26 -19.06
CA LEU A 282 37.84 -18.04 -18.35
C LEU A 282 37.75 -18.30 -16.83
N PRO A 283 38.88 -18.31 -16.12
CA PRO A 283 38.90 -18.60 -14.68
C PRO A 283 38.32 -17.47 -13.82
N ARG A 284 38.29 -16.23 -14.35
CA ARG A 284 37.74 -15.06 -13.63
C ARG A 284 36.23 -14.97 -13.82
N ALA A 285 35.50 -14.98 -12.70
CA ALA A 285 34.05 -14.90 -12.71
C ALA A 285 33.49 -13.66 -13.42
N ALA A 286 34.15 -12.50 -13.29
CA ALA A 286 33.73 -11.26 -13.96
C ALA A 286 33.80 -11.32 -15.49
N GLU A 287 34.74 -12.11 -16.05
CA GLU A 287 34.89 -12.29 -17.50
C GLU A 287 33.96 -13.39 -18.02
N LEU A 288 33.67 -14.40 -17.19
CA LEU A 288 32.77 -15.50 -17.49
C LEU A 288 31.30 -15.07 -17.47
N PHE A 289 30.85 -14.45 -16.38
CA PHE A 289 29.45 -14.10 -16.12
C PHE A 289 29.10 -12.70 -16.62
N THR A 290 29.23 -12.49 -17.93
CA THR A 290 28.69 -11.30 -18.59
C THR A 290 27.25 -11.55 -19.05
N SER A 291 26.44 -10.50 -19.20
CA SER A 291 25.04 -10.62 -19.65
C SER A 291 24.92 -11.38 -21.00
N THR A 292 25.83 -11.10 -21.93
CA THR A 292 25.92 -11.78 -23.23
C THR A 292 26.23 -13.27 -23.08
N ASN A 293 27.27 -13.62 -22.32
CA ASN A 293 27.65 -15.02 -22.10
C ASN A 293 26.53 -15.80 -21.40
N LEU A 294 25.91 -15.21 -20.37
CA LEU A 294 24.81 -15.83 -19.64
C LEU A 294 23.58 -16.07 -20.53
N THR A 295 23.30 -15.17 -21.47
CA THR A 295 22.22 -15.37 -22.46
C THR A 295 22.47 -16.63 -23.30
N VAL A 296 23.72 -16.82 -23.74
CA VAL A 296 24.12 -18.02 -24.47
C VAL A 296 24.03 -19.26 -23.57
N PHE A 297 24.56 -19.19 -22.35
CA PHE A 297 24.55 -20.32 -21.42
C PHE A 297 23.11 -20.74 -21.03
N CYS A 298 22.18 -19.78 -20.95
CA CYS A 298 20.76 -20.04 -20.73
C CYS A 298 20.12 -20.85 -21.86
N GLN A 299 20.66 -20.83 -23.08
CA GLN A 299 20.14 -21.56 -24.24
C GLN A 299 20.84 -22.91 -24.48
N MET A 300 22.06 -23.13 -23.96
CA MET A 300 22.82 -24.39 -24.15
C MET A 300 22.26 -25.62 -23.40
N CYS A 301 22.35 -26.82 -23.94
CA CYS A 301 22.00 -28.06 -23.22
C CYS A 301 23.14 -28.50 -22.29
N LEU A 302 23.04 -28.15 -21.00
CA LEU A 302 24.04 -28.47 -19.97
C LEU A 302 23.58 -29.64 -19.09
N SER A 303 24.52 -30.48 -18.67
CA SER A 303 24.25 -31.57 -17.73
C SER A 303 24.05 -31.07 -16.30
N GLY A 304 23.33 -31.83 -15.48
CA GLY A 304 23.10 -31.48 -14.08
C GLY A 304 24.40 -31.37 -13.26
N ALA A 305 25.45 -32.13 -13.62
CA ALA A 305 26.74 -32.07 -12.95
C ALA A 305 27.48 -30.75 -13.22
N THR A 306 27.52 -30.34 -14.49
CA THR A 306 28.14 -29.08 -14.93
C THR A 306 27.42 -27.86 -14.36
N LEU A 307 26.09 -27.88 -14.36
CA LEU A 307 25.28 -26.86 -13.71
C LEU A 307 25.66 -26.76 -12.23
N ARG A 308 25.61 -27.87 -11.46
CA ARG A 308 25.96 -27.87 -10.03
C ARG A 308 27.36 -27.29 -9.73
N ALA A 309 28.37 -27.65 -10.52
CA ALA A 309 29.73 -27.11 -10.35
C ALA A 309 29.80 -25.59 -10.60
N THR A 310 28.97 -25.08 -11.51
CA THR A 310 28.91 -23.65 -11.86
C THR A 310 28.12 -22.83 -10.84
N ARG A 311 27.18 -23.46 -10.16
CA ARG A 311 26.31 -22.86 -9.15
C ARG A 311 27.09 -22.13 -8.06
N GLN A 312 28.06 -22.82 -7.45
CA GLN A 312 28.91 -22.24 -6.40
C GLN A 312 29.74 -21.07 -6.91
N LYS A 313 30.18 -21.10 -8.18
CA LYS A 313 30.88 -19.98 -8.82
C LYS A 313 29.96 -18.77 -8.99
N VAL A 314 28.69 -18.96 -9.33
CA VAL A 314 27.69 -17.88 -9.39
C VAL A 314 27.50 -17.26 -8.02
N VAL A 315 27.27 -18.06 -6.98
CA VAL A 315 27.09 -17.55 -5.61
C VAL A 315 28.32 -16.78 -5.14
N GLY A 316 29.52 -17.33 -5.33
CA GLY A 316 30.78 -16.65 -4.99
C GLY A 316 31.02 -15.36 -5.80
N PHE A 317 30.56 -15.30 -7.04
CA PHE A 317 30.64 -14.06 -7.85
C PHE A 317 29.73 -12.95 -7.30
N VAL A 318 28.52 -13.31 -6.88
CA VAL A 318 27.59 -12.36 -6.24
C VAL A 318 28.13 -11.91 -4.87
N GLU A 319 28.78 -12.81 -4.11
CA GLU A 319 29.46 -12.46 -2.84
C GLU A 319 30.62 -11.48 -3.02
N ALA A 320 31.35 -11.59 -4.13
CA ALA A 320 32.46 -10.71 -4.45
C ALA A 320 32.03 -9.31 -4.95
N GLY A 321 30.73 -9.06 -5.15
CA GLY A 321 30.19 -7.78 -5.60
C GLY A 321 30.13 -7.66 -7.13
N CYS A 322 29.11 -8.27 -7.74
CA CYS A 322 28.91 -8.21 -9.19
C CYS A 322 28.08 -6.98 -9.65
N PRO A 323 28.24 -6.53 -10.91
CA PRO A 323 27.43 -5.43 -11.47
C PRO A 323 25.92 -5.74 -11.45
N VAL A 324 25.11 -4.71 -11.20
CA VAL A 324 23.65 -4.82 -11.03
C VAL A 324 22.96 -5.33 -12.30
N GLU A 325 23.49 -5.03 -13.48
CA GLU A 325 22.94 -5.42 -14.79
C GLU A 325 23.00 -6.93 -15.05
N VAL A 326 23.84 -7.65 -14.32
CA VAL A 326 24.10 -9.08 -14.52
C VAL A 326 23.12 -9.96 -13.72
N TYR A 327 22.52 -9.42 -12.65
CA TYR A 327 21.64 -10.18 -11.75
C TYR A 327 20.45 -10.86 -12.45
N PRO A 328 19.69 -10.20 -13.37
CA PRO A 328 18.59 -10.88 -14.06
C PRO A 328 19.04 -12.09 -14.87
N ALA A 329 20.18 -11.97 -15.56
CA ALA A 329 20.74 -13.06 -16.34
C ALA A 329 21.25 -14.21 -15.45
N LEU A 330 21.80 -13.90 -14.27
CA LEU A 330 22.22 -14.92 -13.30
C LEU A 330 21.02 -15.69 -12.73
N VAL A 331 19.95 -15.00 -12.33
CA VAL A 331 18.75 -15.67 -11.81
C VAL A 331 18.12 -16.53 -12.90
N LYS A 332 18.03 -16.04 -14.14
CA LYS A 332 17.54 -16.83 -15.27
C LYS A 332 18.38 -18.08 -15.52
N PHE A 333 19.70 -17.98 -15.37
CA PHE A 333 20.60 -19.12 -15.47
C PHE A 333 20.40 -20.11 -14.32
N LEU A 334 20.25 -19.65 -13.07
CA LEU A 334 19.97 -20.49 -11.90
C LEU A 334 18.61 -21.19 -11.99
N LEU A 335 17.59 -20.54 -12.57
CA LEU A 335 16.27 -21.14 -12.82
C LEU A 335 16.31 -22.29 -13.83
N LYS A 336 17.41 -22.47 -14.57
CA LYS A 336 17.61 -23.62 -15.46
C LYS A 336 17.90 -24.92 -14.70
N PHE A 337 18.26 -24.82 -13.43
CA PHE A 337 18.62 -25.96 -12.58
C PHE A 337 17.36 -26.73 -12.10
N ASN A 338 16.45 -27.03 -13.03
CA ASN A 338 15.21 -27.76 -12.79
C ASN A 338 15.43 -29.27 -13.00
N GLY A 339 16.35 -29.84 -12.23
CA GLY A 339 16.59 -31.29 -12.22
C GLY A 339 15.40 -32.08 -11.65
N ALA A 340 15.38 -33.40 -11.88
CA ALA A 340 14.36 -34.28 -11.29
C ALA A 340 14.57 -34.53 -9.78
N GLU A 341 15.75 -34.22 -9.24
CA GLU A 341 16.12 -34.43 -7.84
C GLU A 341 15.65 -33.27 -6.96
N VAL A 342 14.62 -33.50 -6.14
CA VAL A 342 13.95 -32.47 -5.31
C VAL A 342 14.90 -31.80 -4.31
N ASP A 343 15.84 -32.52 -3.71
CA ASP A 343 16.74 -31.97 -2.68
C ASP A 343 17.70 -30.93 -3.27
N THR A 344 18.19 -31.15 -4.49
CA THR A 344 19.04 -30.19 -5.21
C THR A 344 18.29 -28.90 -5.55
N LEU A 345 16.96 -28.98 -5.67
CA LEU A 345 16.11 -27.86 -6.05
C LEU A 345 15.88 -26.90 -4.88
N HIS A 346 15.80 -27.41 -3.65
CA HIS A 346 15.70 -26.57 -2.45
C HIS A 346 16.95 -25.70 -2.25
N GLU A 347 18.14 -26.25 -2.49
CA GLU A 347 19.39 -25.48 -2.46
C GLU A 347 19.39 -24.38 -3.52
N ASN A 348 18.95 -24.68 -4.74
CA ASN A 348 18.88 -23.70 -5.82
C ASN A 348 17.92 -22.55 -5.47
N ILE A 349 16.76 -22.86 -4.89
CA ILE A 349 15.78 -21.87 -4.44
C ILE A 349 16.39 -20.96 -3.36
N TYR A 350 17.10 -21.55 -2.40
CA TYR A 350 17.79 -20.81 -1.35
C TYR A 350 18.84 -19.85 -1.91
N GLU A 351 19.63 -20.30 -2.88
CA GLU A 351 20.64 -19.46 -3.52
C GLU A 351 20.01 -18.34 -4.37
N ILE A 352 18.95 -18.63 -5.14
CA ILE A 352 18.20 -17.59 -5.87
C ILE A 352 17.69 -16.53 -4.89
N ARG A 353 17.15 -16.94 -3.74
CA ARG A 353 16.72 -16.04 -2.66
C ARG A 353 17.87 -15.16 -2.17
N GLN A 354 19.06 -15.72 -1.93
CA GLN A 354 20.24 -14.94 -1.51
C GLN A 354 20.69 -13.94 -2.58
N VAL A 355 20.69 -14.34 -3.86
CA VAL A 355 21.07 -13.46 -4.97
C VAL A 355 20.12 -12.25 -5.05
N VAL A 356 18.81 -12.48 -4.95
CA VAL A 356 17.81 -11.39 -4.96
C VAL A 356 17.96 -10.48 -3.74
N GLN A 357 18.19 -11.05 -2.54
CA GLN A 357 18.39 -10.24 -1.34
C GLN A 357 19.63 -9.36 -1.40
N ARG A 358 20.72 -9.83 -2.03
CA ARG A 358 21.94 -9.03 -2.24
C ARG A 358 21.71 -7.88 -3.21
N LEU A 359 20.97 -8.12 -4.29
CA LEU A 359 20.54 -7.04 -5.19
C LEU A 359 19.77 -5.97 -4.42
N VAL A 360 18.79 -6.36 -3.61
CA VAL A 360 17.93 -5.42 -2.87
C VAL A 360 18.69 -4.65 -1.77
N ARG A 361 19.89 -5.10 -1.39
CA ARG A 361 20.78 -4.36 -0.47
C ARG A 361 21.72 -3.37 -1.19
N HIS A 362 21.83 -3.44 -2.52
CA HIS A 362 22.60 -2.47 -3.29
C HIS A 362 21.83 -1.15 -3.40
N GLU A 363 22.51 -0.02 -3.17
CA GLU A 363 21.91 1.32 -3.30
C GLU A 363 21.51 1.63 -4.76
N ASP A 364 22.24 1.08 -5.74
CA ASP A 364 22.00 1.24 -7.18
C ASP A 364 21.01 0.20 -7.77
N ALA A 365 20.31 -0.57 -6.93
CA ALA A 365 19.38 -1.59 -7.40
C ALA A 365 18.19 -0.95 -8.12
N GLY A 366 18.20 -0.99 -9.45
CA GLY A 366 17.12 -0.45 -10.26
C GLY A 366 15.86 -1.32 -10.21
N GLU A 367 14.70 -0.65 -10.21
CA GLU A 367 13.37 -1.29 -10.27
C GLU A 367 13.24 -2.26 -11.46
N LYS A 368 13.85 -1.90 -12.60
CA LYS A 368 13.84 -2.70 -13.84
C LYS A 368 14.47 -4.08 -13.67
N GLN A 369 15.59 -4.17 -12.97
CA GLN A 369 16.28 -5.46 -12.76
C GLN A 369 15.43 -6.40 -11.90
N LEU A 370 14.73 -5.86 -10.90
CA LEU A 370 13.80 -6.65 -10.07
C LEU A 370 12.60 -7.13 -10.90
N GLU A 371 12.02 -6.27 -11.74
CA GLU A 371 10.94 -6.68 -12.65
C GLU A 371 11.37 -7.84 -13.57
N GLU A 372 12.56 -7.75 -14.20
CA GLU A 372 13.07 -8.81 -15.09
C GLU A 372 13.31 -10.13 -14.34
N ILE A 373 13.82 -10.07 -13.10
CA ILE A 373 14.03 -11.23 -12.24
C ILE A 373 12.71 -11.91 -11.91
N PHE A 374 11.74 -11.16 -11.38
CA PHE A 374 10.46 -11.74 -10.95
C PHE A 374 9.62 -12.18 -12.15
N GLN A 375 9.72 -11.52 -13.31
CA GLN A 375 9.13 -12.00 -14.55
C GLN A 375 9.72 -13.34 -14.97
N SER A 376 11.05 -13.53 -14.83
CA SER A 376 11.71 -14.80 -15.13
C SER A 376 11.30 -15.91 -14.16
N ILE A 377 11.17 -15.59 -12.86
CA ILE A 377 10.68 -16.53 -11.84
C ILE A 377 9.22 -16.92 -12.14
N TYR A 378 8.36 -15.95 -12.45
CA TYR A 378 6.96 -16.19 -12.79
C TYR A 378 6.81 -17.14 -13.98
N GLN A 379 7.56 -16.89 -15.06
CA GLN A 379 7.58 -17.74 -16.24
C GLN A 379 8.09 -19.15 -15.92
N ALA A 380 9.16 -19.27 -15.13
CA ALA A 380 9.70 -20.57 -14.74
C ALA A 380 8.71 -21.40 -13.92
N LEU A 381 8.00 -20.77 -12.98
CA LEU A 381 6.95 -21.41 -12.17
C LEU A 381 5.73 -21.82 -13.01
N THR A 382 5.42 -21.05 -14.06
CA THR A 382 4.32 -21.36 -14.98
C THR A 382 4.63 -22.57 -15.87
N VAL A 383 5.88 -22.66 -16.34
CA VAL A 383 6.31 -23.74 -17.25
C VAL A 383 6.62 -25.04 -16.50
N SER A 384 7.22 -24.97 -15.31
CA SER A 384 7.69 -26.14 -14.56
C SER A 384 6.85 -26.41 -13.32
N GLY A 385 5.95 -27.39 -13.40
CA GLY A 385 5.19 -27.88 -12.24
C GLY A 385 6.07 -28.48 -11.14
N VAL A 386 7.23 -29.04 -11.49
CA VAL A 386 8.21 -29.59 -10.53
C VAL A 386 8.84 -28.46 -9.70
N LEU A 387 9.23 -27.36 -10.36
CA LEU A 387 9.76 -26.17 -9.67
C LEU A 387 8.70 -25.55 -8.76
N TYR A 388 7.47 -25.42 -9.26
CA TYR A 388 6.35 -24.93 -8.47
C TYR A 388 6.17 -25.76 -7.17
N ASP A 389 6.07 -27.08 -7.28
CA ASP A 389 5.82 -27.94 -6.12
C ASP A 389 7.02 -27.98 -5.15
N ALA A 390 8.26 -27.88 -5.65
CA ALA A 390 9.45 -27.78 -4.82
C ALA A 390 9.53 -26.44 -4.06
N TRP A 391 9.19 -25.32 -4.70
CA TRP A 391 9.19 -24.00 -4.06
C TRP A 391 8.09 -23.89 -2.99
N VAL A 392 6.93 -24.50 -3.24
CA VAL A 392 5.88 -24.64 -2.22
C VAL A 392 6.36 -25.47 -1.02
N LYS A 393 7.06 -26.58 -1.26
CA LYS A 393 7.65 -27.40 -0.18
C LYS A 393 8.71 -26.63 0.59
N PHE A 394 9.59 -25.91 -0.10
CA PHE A 394 10.61 -25.05 0.49
C PHE A 394 9.97 -24.04 1.46
N CYS A 395 8.98 -23.26 1.02
CA CYS A 395 8.29 -22.30 1.90
C CYS A 395 7.57 -22.96 3.09
N ARG A 396 7.09 -24.20 2.93
CA ARG A 396 6.49 -24.96 4.04
C ARG A 396 7.53 -25.34 5.10
N MET A 397 8.72 -25.78 4.68
CA MET A 397 9.80 -26.23 5.56
C MET A 397 10.40 -25.11 6.42
N LEU A 398 10.28 -23.85 6.00
CA LEU A 398 10.72 -22.68 6.78
C LEU A 398 9.83 -22.47 8.03
N THR A 399 10.31 -22.88 9.21
CA THR A 399 9.53 -22.88 10.46
C THR A 399 9.80 -21.70 11.39
N ASP A 400 10.82 -20.88 11.13
CA ASP A 400 11.24 -19.84 12.07
C ASP A 400 10.99 -18.45 11.50
N GLU A 401 10.77 -17.44 12.34
CA GLU A 401 10.50 -16.05 11.92
C GLU A 401 11.67 -15.46 11.12
N GLU A 402 12.91 -15.60 11.60
CA GLU A 402 14.12 -15.14 10.91
C GLU A 402 14.38 -15.87 9.58
N SER A 403 13.72 -17.02 9.38
CA SER A 403 13.91 -17.83 8.19
C SER A 403 13.09 -17.36 6.99
N HIS A 404 12.10 -16.47 7.17
CA HIS A 404 11.32 -15.88 6.07
C HIS A 404 11.86 -14.51 5.66
N THR A 405 11.61 -14.13 4.41
CA THR A 405 11.90 -12.80 3.86
C THR A 405 10.78 -12.31 2.95
N ALA A 406 10.79 -11.01 2.62
CA ALA A 406 9.82 -10.41 1.70
C ALA A 406 9.75 -11.08 0.32
N VAL A 407 10.86 -11.69 -0.15
CA VAL A 407 10.90 -12.50 -1.38
C VAL A 407 9.96 -13.71 -1.27
N ASP A 408 9.93 -14.37 -0.12
CA ASP A 408 9.11 -15.56 0.09
C ASP A 408 7.61 -15.19 0.07
N LEU A 409 7.25 -14.06 0.68
CA LEU A 409 5.90 -13.49 0.60
C LEU A 409 5.53 -13.14 -0.85
N LEU A 410 6.40 -12.42 -1.56
CA LEU A 410 6.15 -12.02 -2.96
C LEU A 410 5.95 -13.22 -3.88
N VAL A 411 6.83 -14.22 -3.79
CA VAL A 411 6.72 -15.44 -4.62
C VAL A 411 5.44 -16.22 -4.29
N LEU A 412 5.06 -16.34 -3.00
CA LEU A 412 3.80 -16.98 -2.62
C LEU A 412 2.58 -16.21 -3.14
N LEU A 413 2.62 -14.88 -3.15
CA LEU A 413 1.55 -14.06 -3.74
C LEU A 413 1.48 -14.27 -5.26
N MET A 414 2.61 -14.27 -5.97
CA MET A 414 2.66 -14.57 -7.40
C MET A 414 2.14 -15.99 -7.72
N MET A 415 2.42 -16.98 -6.87
CA MET A 415 1.94 -18.35 -7.05
C MET A 415 0.41 -18.49 -7.00
N LEU A 416 -0.31 -17.51 -6.43
CA LEU A 416 -1.77 -17.49 -6.44
C LEU A 416 -2.32 -17.33 -7.86
N THR A 417 -1.64 -16.60 -8.74
CA THR A 417 -2.07 -16.38 -10.14
C THR A 417 -1.48 -17.39 -11.12
N VAL A 418 -0.35 -18.02 -10.80
CA VAL A 418 0.28 -19.04 -11.67
C VAL A 418 -0.63 -20.25 -11.87
N ASN A 419 -1.34 -20.70 -10.83
CA ASN A 419 -2.22 -21.86 -10.91
C ASN A 419 -3.47 -21.67 -10.05
N GLU A 420 -4.57 -21.28 -10.70
CA GLU A 420 -5.86 -21.04 -10.06
C GLU A 420 -6.37 -22.25 -9.27
N LEU A 421 -6.13 -23.48 -9.74
CA LEU A 421 -6.56 -24.71 -9.05
C LEU A 421 -5.80 -24.94 -7.73
N LYS A 422 -4.53 -24.50 -7.67
CA LYS A 422 -3.68 -24.63 -6.46
C LYS A 422 -3.72 -23.36 -5.58
N SER A 423 -4.35 -22.28 -6.02
CA SER A 423 -4.46 -21.01 -5.28
C SER A 423 -4.96 -21.18 -3.85
N GLY A 424 -6.02 -21.97 -3.64
CA GLY A 424 -6.57 -22.25 -2.30
C GLY A 424 -5.61 -22.99 -1.37
N VAL A 425 -4.66 -23.76 -1.90
CA VAL A 425 -3.60 -24.40 -1.10
C VAL A 425 -2.58 -23.35 -0.67
N ILE A 426 -2.21 -22.43 -1.55
CA ILE A 426 -1.27 -21.34 -1.26
C ILE A 426 -1.87 -20.36 -0.24
N GLN A 427 -3.15 -20.00 -0.38
CA GLN A 427 -3.87 -19.18 0.61
C GLN A 427 -3.84 -19.82 2.01
N LYS A 428 -4.08 -21.14 2.11
CA LYS A 428 -3.96 -21.87 3.38
C LYS A 428 -2.55 -21.84 3.95
N ILE A 429 -1.51 -21.91 3.11
CA ILE A 429 -0.12 -21.79 3.57
C ILE A 429 0.13 -20.39 4.12
N LEU A 430 -0.21 -19.36 3.36
CA LEU A 430 -0.06 -17.95 3.77
C LEU A 430 -0.78 -17.69 5.09
N ALA A 431 -2.07 -18.07 5.18
CA ALA A 431 -2.84 -17.97 6.41
C ALA A 431 -2.13 -18.69 7.57
N ASN A 432 -1.71 -19.95 7.41
CA ASN A 432 -1.01 -20.69 8.48
C ASN A 432 0.34 -20.07 8.89
N LYS A 433 1.06 -19.43 7.96
CA LYS A 433 2.32 -18.73 8.28
C LYS A 433 2.07 -17.43 9.03
N LEU A 434 1.02 -16.68 8.67
CA LEU A 434 0.58 -15.50 9.43
C LEU A 434 0.12 -15.87 10.84
N LYS A 435 -0.65 -16.95 10.98
CA LYS A 435 -1.14 -17.46 12.28
C LYS A 435 -0.01 -17.83 13.24
N LYS A 436 1.11 -18.29 12.70
CA LYS A 436 2.31 -18.62 13.47
C LYS A 436 3.29 -17.45 13.59
N GLN A 437 2.95 -16.27 13.06
CA GLN A 437 3.80 -15.08 12.99
C GLN A 437 5.14 -15.31 12.27
N HIS A 438 5.22 -16.29 11.37
CA HIS A 438 6.40 -16.48 10.52
C HIS A 438 6.47 -15.45 9.40
N LEU A 439 5.31 -14.95 8.98
CA LEU A 439 5.17 -13.80 8.10
C LEU A 439 4.52 -12.69 8.93
N THR A 440 5.11 -11.50 8.87
CA THR A 440 4.73 -10.35 9.71
C THR A 440 4.47 -9.12 8.85
N VAL A 441 3.93 -8.08 9.48
CA VAL A 441 3.67 -6.78 8.84
C VAL A 441 4.94 -6.16 8.25
N ASP A 442 6.10 -6.39 8.87
CA ASP A 442 7.41 -5.91 8.38
C ASP A 442 7.76 -6.45 6.99
N HIS A 443 7.35 -7.69 6.70
CA HIS A 443 7.55 -8.29 5.39
C HIS A 443 6.73 -7.57 4.31
N MET A 444 5.50 -7.16 4.63
CA MET A 444 4.66 -6.36 3.74
C MET A 444 5.21 -4.94 3.57
N GLU A 445 5.72 -4.33 4.64
CA GLU A 445 6.37 -3.02 4.55
C GLU A 445 7.62 -3.06 3.66
N GLN A 446 8.45 -4.10 3.79
CA GLN A 446 9.60 -4.30 2.90
C GLN A 446 9.16 -4.52 1.45
N LEU A 447 8.05 -5.23 1.24
CA LEU A 447 7.49 -5.46 -0.09
C LEU A 447 7.10 -4.15 -0.78
N THR A 448 6.36 -3.28 -0.09
CA THR A 448 5.91 -2.01 -0.64
C THR A 448 7.04 -1.02 -0.85
N LYS A 449 8.05 -0.98 0.04
CA LYS A 449 9.20 -0.06 -0.06
C LYS A 449 10.23 -0.48 -1.09
N ARG A 450 10.53 -1.78 -1.22
CA ARG A 450 11.69 -2.27 -2.01
C ARG A 450 11.32 -3.02 -3.28
N TYR A 451 10.07 -3.46 -3.42
CA TYR A 451 9.59 -4.24 -4.57
C TYR A 451 8.39 -3.57 -5.25
N GLY A 452 8.20 -2.26 -5.07
CA GLY A 452 7.02 -1.52 -5.51
C GLY A 452 6.70 -1.67 -7.01
N ALA A 453 7.73 -1.73 -7.87
CA ALA A 453 7.56 -1.94 -9.31
C ALA A 453 6.95 -3.31 -9.65
N VAL A 454 7.47 -4.38 -9.05
CA VAL A 454 6.94 -5.75 -9.19
C VAL A 454 5.54 -5.87 -8.59
N LEU A 455 5.32 -5.20 -7.45
CA LEU A 455 4.04 -5.19 -6.77
C LEU A 455 2.93 -4.58 -7.63
N LYS A 456 3.23 -3.51 -8.41
CA LYS A 456 2.27 -2.89 -9.33
C LYS A 456 1.75 -3.89 -10.38
N THR A 457 2.60 -4.78 -10.90
CA THR A 457 2.20 -5.80 -11.89
C THR A 457 1.24 -6.84 -11.29
N HIS A 458 1.39 -7.16 -10.00
CA HIS A 458 0.62 -8.20 -9.32
C HIS A 458 -0.39 -7.65 -8.29
N MET A 459 -0.72 -6.36 -8.37
CA MET A 459 -1.45 -5.64 -7.32
C MET A 459 -2.84 -6.22 -7.04
N ASP A 460 -3.58 -6.61 -8.08
CA ASP A 460 -4.93 -7.16 -7.93
C ASP A 460 -4.93 -8.43 -7.07
N CYS A 461 -3.97 -9.31 -7.33
CA CYS A 461 -3.79 -10.53 -6.54
C CYS A 461 -3.43 -10.23 -5.08
N VAL A 462 -2.58 -9.23 -4.84
CA VAL A 462 -2.23 -8.83 -3.47
C VAL A 462 -3.44 -8.24 -2.75
N LEU A 463 -4.24 -7.42 -3.42
CA LEU A 463 -5.48 -6.87 -2.86
C LEU A 463 -6.49 -7.97 -2.52
N ASP A 464 -6.68 -8.94 -3.41
CA ASP A 464 -7.57 -10.09 -3.17
C ASP A 464 -7.10 -10.94 -1.99
N PHE A 465 -5.78 -11.17 -1.87
CA PHE A 465 -5.22 -11.88 -0.72
C PHE A 465 -5.41 -11.09 0.58
N VAL A 466 -5.10 -9.80 0.60
CA VAL A 466 -5.26 -8.97 1.79
C VAL A 466 -6.75 -8.88 2.17
N GLU A 467 -7.66 -8.80 1.21
CA GLU A 467 -9.10 -8.89 1.46
C GLU A 467 -9.50 -10.25 2.06
N SER A 468 -8.92 -11.35 1.59
CA SER A 468 -9.15 -12.67 2.20
C SER A 468 -8.70 -12.71 3.66
N CYS A 469 -7.59 -12.03 4.00
CA CYS A 469 -7.12 -11.92 5.38
C CYS A 469 -8.09 -11.13 6.27
N LEU A 470 -8.75 -10.10 5.72
CA LEU A 470 -9.79 -9.35 6.45
C LEU A 470 -10.99 -10.24 6.80
N LYS A 471 -11.32 -11.23 5.95
CA LYS A 471 -12.47 -12.14 6.15
C LYS A 471 -12.17 -13.34 7.07
N GLU A 472 -10.92 -13.52 7.49
CA GLU A 472 -10.54 -14.61 8.40
C GLU A 472 -11.10 -14.39 9.82
N ARG A 473 -11.17 -15.45 10.63
CA ARG A 473 -11.68 -15.37 12.02
C ARG A 473 -10.60 -15.07 13.05
N GLN A 474 -9.33 -15.23 12.67
CA GLN A 474 -8.21 -15.12 13.61
C GLN A 474 -7.67 -13.70 13.62
N THR A 475 -7.59 -13.12 14.82
CA THR A 475 -7.25 -11.71 15.02
C THR A 475 -5.93 -11.32 14.37
N GLU A 476 -4.91 -12.18 14.47
CA GLU A 476 -3.56 -11.92 13.95
C GLU A 476 -3.54 -11.80 12.42
N VAL A 477 -4.38 -12.60 11.74
CA VAL A 477 -4.50 -12.57 10.28
C VAL A 477 -5.28 -11.33 9.82
N CYS A 478 -6.35 -10.98 10.54
CA CYS A 478 -7.11 -9.76 10.27
C CYS A 478 -6.25 -8.51 10.50
N GLU A 479 -5.49 -8.47 11.59
CA GLU A 479 -4.58 -7.36 11.92
C GLU A 479 -3.52 -7.19 10.83
N PHE A 480 -2.91 -8.30 10.37
CA PHE A 480 -2.02 -8.28 9.21
C PHE A 480 -2.72 -7.69 7.98
N GLY A 481 -3.97 -8.08 7.70
CA GLY A 481 -4.75 -7.56 6.57
C GLY A 481 -4.98 -6.04 6.66
N VAL A 482 -5.38 -5.55 7.83
CA VAL A 482 -5.62 -4.12 8.08
C VAL A 482 -4.35 -3.30 7.92
N MET A 483 -3.25 -3.74 8.54
CA MET A 483 -1.95 -3.07 8.42
C MET A 483 -1.42 -3.12 7.00
N SER A 484 -1.58 -4.26 6.31
CA SER A 484 -1.20 -4.41 4.90
C SER A 484 -1.95 -3.43 4.00
N MET A 485 -3.25 -3.20 4.21
CA MET A 485 -4.00 -2.18 3.47
C MET A 485 -3.40 -0.78 3.65
N SER A 486 -2.93 -0.43 4.85
CA SER A 486 -2.24 0.84 5.10
C SER A 486 -0.95 0.97 4.28
N TYR A 487 -0.14 -0.10 4.20
CA TYR A 487 1.06 -0.09 3.36
C TYR A 487 0.73 -0.09 1.85
N LEU A 488 -0.31 -0.78 1.41
CA LEU A 488 -0.73 -0.76 0.00
C LEU A 488 -1.21 0.62 -0.45
N PHE A 489 -1.80 1.41 0.47
CA PHE A 489 -2.11 2.82 0.20
C PHE A 489 -0.85 3.63 -0.13
N SER A 490 0.28 3.37 0.54
CA SER A 490 1.53 4.07 0.24
C SER A 490 2.12 3.72 -1.14
N ALA A 491 1.90 2.50 -1.62
CA ALA A 491 2.51 1.97 -2.84
C ALA A 491 1.69 2.23 -4.11
N ASN A 492 0.36 2.40 -3.99
CA ASN A 492 -0.56 2.40 -5.12
C ASN A 492 -1.25 3.74 -5.36
N SER A 493 -0.51 4.70 -5.94
CA SER A 493 -1.01 6.05 -6.25
C SER A 493 -2.28 6.10 -7.11
N MET A 494 -2.65 5.01 -7.82
CA MET A 494 -3.82 4.98 -8.71
C MET A 494 -5.08 4.37 -8.05
N ASN A 495 -4.95 3.46 -7.07
CA ASN A 495 -6.10 2.80 -6.43
C ASN A 495 -6.28 3.14 -4.93
N ASN A 496 -5.73 4.27 -4.45
CA ASN A 496 -5.92 4.74 -3.08
C ASN A 496 -7.39 4.78 -2.64
N LYS A 497 -8.29 5.16 -3.56
CA LYS A 497 -9.75 5.13 -3.35
C LYS A 497 -10.29 3.73 -3.04
N LEU A 498 -9.81 2.71 -3.75
CA LEU A 498 -10.24 1.31 -3.57
C LEU A 498 -9.76 0.79 -2.21
N VAL A 499 -8.50 1.03 -1.87
CA VAL A 499 -7.90 0.62 -0.59
C VAL A 499 -8.67 1.25 0.56
N LEU A 500 -8.94 2.56 0.50
CA LEU A 500 -9.71 3.27 1.52
C LEU A 500 -11.14 2.74 1.63
N ASN A 501 -11.81 2.50 0.50
CA ASN A 501 -13.18 1.97 0.48
C ASN A 501 -13.25 0.55 1.08
N LYS A 502 -12.26 -0.31 0.83
CA LYS A 502 -12.19 -1.65 1.44
C LYS A 502 -11.93 -1.57 2.94
N LEU A 503 -11.02 -0.69 3.39
CA LEU A 503 -10.71 -0.52 4.81
C LEU A 503 -11.90 0.05 5.60
N VAL A 504 -12.56 1.08 5.07
CA VAL A 504 -13.79 1.64 5.67
C VAL A 504 -14.93 0.62 5.64
N GLY A 505 -15.13 -0.07 4.51
CA GLY A 505 -16.14 -1.13 4.39
C GLY A 505 -15.95 -2.23 5.41
N PHE A 506 -14.73 -2.73 5.57
CA PHE A 506 -14.39 -3.74 6.58
C PHE A 506 -14.68 -3.27 8.01
N MET A 507 -14.30 -2.02 8.34
CA MET A 507 -14.56 -1.46 9.66
C MET A 507 -16.07 -1.31 9.93
N CYS A 508 -16.87 -0.89 8.94
CA CYS A 508 -18.33 -0.86 9.05
C CYS A 508 -18.93 -2.26 9.20
N GLU A 509 -18.46 -3.25 8.44
CA GLU A 509 -18.90 -4.65 8.57
C GLU A 509 -18.62 -5.19 9.97
N MET A 510 -17.42 -4.93 10.52
CA MET A 510 -17.06 -5.34 11.88
C MET A 510 -17.91 -4.64 12.94
N ALA A 511 -18.26 -3.36 12.74
CA ALA A 511 -19.12 -2.61 13.66
C ALA A 511 -20.55 -3.17 13.72
N LEU A 512 -21.07 -3.70 12.60
CA LEU A 512 -22.41 -4.28 12.48
C LEU A 512 -22.53 -5.71 13.02
N ILE A 513 -21.40 -6.37 13.36
CA ILE A 513 -21.43 -7.66 14.04
C ILE A 513 -22.06 -7.49 15.42
N ASN A 514 -22.90 -8.46 15.83
CA ASN A 514 -23.51 -8.50 17.15
C ASN A 514 -22.48 -8.24 18.27
N GLU A 515 -22.81 -7.38 19.24
CA GLU A 515 -21.91 -6.91 20.31
C GLU A 515 -21.15 -8.05 21.01
N ALA A 516 -21.77 -9.21 21.20
CA ALA A 516 -21.16 -10.37 21.87
C ALA A 516 -20.03 -11.04 21.07
N ALA A 517 -19.99 -10.86 19.74
CA ALA A 517 -19.00 -11.44 18.83
C ALA A 517 -18.10 -10.38 18.17
N ARG A 518 -18.32 -9.10 18.49
CA ARG A 518 -17.59 -7.98 17.91
C ARG A 518 -16.18 -7.90 18.46
N ASN A 519 -15.20 -7.75 17.57
CA ASN A 519 -13.81 -7.54 17.94
C ASN A 519 -13.49 -6.03 18.00
N ASP A 520 -13.72 -5.41 19.15
CA ASP A 520 -13.47 -3.98 19.39
C ASP A 520 -12.00 -3.59 19.13
N HIS A 521 -11.06 -4.50 19.38
CA HIS A 521 -9.64 -4.29 19.12
C HIS A 521 -9.37 -4.12 17.62
N LEU A 522 -9.93 -4.97 16.75
CA LEU A 522 -9.75 -4.82 15.30
C LEU A 522 -10.34 -3.51 14.76
N ILE A 523 -11.48 -3.07 15.29
CA ILE A 523 -12.05 -1.76 14.93
C ILE A 523 -11.07 -0.65 15.31
N ALA A 524 -10.47 -0.71 16.50
CA ALA A 524 -9.46 0.25 16.94
C ALA A 524 -8.21 0.22 16.04
N VAL A 525 -7.72 -0.96 15.66
CA VAL A 525 -6.59 -1.10 14.71
C VAL A 525 -6.93 -0.47 13.36
N CYS A 526 -8.12 -0.72 12.80
CA CYS A 526 -8.57 -0.08 11.56
C CYS A 526 -8.60 1.45 11.66
N MET A 527 -9.14 1.99 12.75
CA MET A 527 -9.18 3.44 12.98
C MET A 527 -7.77 4.03 13.09
N ASN A 528 -6.86 3.35 13.80
CA ASN A 528 -5.48 3.79 13.91
C ASN A 528 -4.77 3.75 12.54
N SER A 529 -5.02 2.71 11.73
CA SER A 529 -4.51 2.66 10.35
C SER A 529 -5.07 3.81 9.49
N LEU A 530 -6.36 4.14 9.59
CA LEU A 530 -6.95 5.29 8.89
C LEU A 530 -6.33 6.62 9.33
N SER A 531 -6.10 6.81 10.63
CA SER A 531 -5.41 7.97 11.18
C SER A 531 -3.97 8.09 10.65
N ASN A 532 -3.22 6.99 10.66
CA ASN A 532 -1.85 6.95 10.14
C ASN A 532 -1.78 7.25 8.63
N ILE A 533 -2.77 6.81 7.85
CA ILE A 533 -2.85 7.14 6.42
C ILE A 533 -3.14 8.65 6.26
N HIS A 534 -4.02 9.23 7.07
CA HIS A 534 -4.30 10.67 7.05
C HIS A 534 -3.04 11.50 7.33
N GLU A 535 -2.29 11.16 8.38
CA GLU A 535 -1.07 11.88 8.75
C GLU A 535 0.00 11.84 7.65
N LYS A 536 0.13 10.71 6.95
CA LYS A 536 1.13 10.52 5.89
C LYS A 536 0.68 11.08 4.53
N TYR A 537 -0.61 11.01 4.21
CA TYR A 537 -1.17 11.32 2.89
C TYR A 537 -2.44 12.20 2.98
N PRO A 538 -2.34 13.41 3.56
CA PRO A 538 -3.52 14.24 3.85
C PRO A 538 -4.29 14.67 2.59
N ASN A 539 -3.59 14.94 1.48
CA ASN A 539 -4.21 15.37 0.23
C ASN A 539 -4.99 14.23 -0.46
N ASP A 540 -4.48 13.01 -0.43
CA ASP A 540 -5.14 11.85 -1.05
C ASP A 540 -6.41 11.46 -0.28
N ILE A 541 -6.35 11.52 1.05
CA ILE A 541 -7.52 11.31 1.92
C ILE A 541 -8.56 12.41 1.69
N ARG A 542 -8.15 13.68 1.54
CA ARG A 542 -9.06 14.81 1.29
C ARG A 542 -9.92 14.57 0.04
N ASN A 543 -9.32 14.10 -1.05
CA ASN A 543 -10.03 13.77 -2.29
C ASN A 543 -11.03 12.60 -2.11
N CYS A 544 -10.87 11.82 -1.05
CA CYS A 544 -11.69 10.66 -0.74
C CYS A 544 -12.56 10.84 0.54
N ALA A 545 -12.72 12.07 1.06
CA ALA A 545 -13.42 12.31 2.33
C ALA A 545 -14.86 11.76 2.36
N HIS A 546 -15.56 11.78 1.22
CA HIS A 546 -16.90 11.19 1.08
C HIS A 546 -16.96 9.68 1.41
N ILE A 547 -15.85 8.95 1.29
CA ILE A 547 -15.78 7.53 1.67
C ILE A 547 -15.81 7.38 3.18
N LEU A 548 -15.12 8.27 3.90
CA LEU A 548 -15.08 8.27 5.37
C LEU A 548 -16.45 8.60 5.97
N LEU A 549 -17.32 9.32 5.26
CA LEU A 549 -18.70 9.57 5.72
C LEU A 549 -19.51 8.28 5.90
N LYS A 550 -19.18 7.19 5.19
CA LYS A 550 -19.83 5.88 5.39
C LYS A 550 -19.68 5.34 6.80
N MET A 551 -18.66 5.78 7.53
CA MET A 551 -18.46 5.42 8.94
C MET A 551 -19.60 5.95 9.82
N MET A 552 -20.29 7.00 9.39
CA MET A 552 -21.45 7.57 10.09
C MET A 552 -22.72 6.73 9.95
N ASP A 553 -22.79 5.87 8.92
CA ASP A 553 -23.93 4.96 8.72
C ASP A 553 -24.03 3.92 9.85
N VAL A 554 -22.88 3.53 10.43
CA VAL A 554 -22.78 2.61 11.59
C VAL A 554 -22.62 3.36 12.91
N SER A 555 -22.88 4.67 12.94
CA SER A 555 -22.62 5.51 14.11
C SER A 555 -23.36 5.06 15.37
N THR A 556 -24.51 4.39 15.25
CA THR A 556 -25.28 3.85 16.37
C THR A 556 -24.59 2.70 17.08
N ASP A 557 -23.81 1.90 16.35
CA ASP A 557 -23.21 0.66 16.84
C ASP A 557 -21.79 0.89 17.40
N LEU A 558 -21.12 1.97 17.00
CA LEU A 558 -19.80 2.34 17.52
C LEU A 558 -19.85 2.68 19.03
N SER A 559 -18.81 2.31 19.77
CA SER A 559 -18.61 2.85 21.14
C SER A 559 -18.36 4.36 21.10
N LEU A 560 -18.49 5.06 22.23
CA LEU A 560 -18.16 6.50 22.29
C LEU A 560 -16.71 6.78 21.87
N GLU A 561 -15.79 5.91 22.23
CA GLU A 561 -14.38 6.02 21.85
C GLU A 561 -14.14 5.78 20.35
N GLN A 562 -14.76 4.74 19.78
CA GLN A 562 -14.68 4.48 18.34
C GLN A 562 -15.34 5.61 17.53
N TYR A 563 -16.48 6.12 18.00
CA TYR A 563 -17.17 7.25 17.39
C TYR A 563 -16.33 8.54 17.45
N ARG A 564 -15.66 8.81 18.58
CA ARG A 564 -14.74 9.93 18.74
C ARG A 564 -13.62 9.89 17.71
N SER A 565 -12.99 8.73 17.53
CA SER A 565 -11.94 8.52 16.52
C SER A 565 -12.48 8.67 15.09
N ALA A 566 -13.66 8.11 14.80
CA ALA A 566 -14.31 8.23 13.49
C ALA A 566 -14.54 9.68 13.08
N VAL A 567 -15.18 10.47 13.96
CA VAL A 567 -15.47 11.87 13.68
C VAL A 567 -14.18 12.69 13.58
N SER A 568 -13.16 12.41 14.40
CA SER A 568 -11.86 13.08 14.27
C SER A 568 -11.25 12.87 12.89
N ILE A 569 -11.17 11.62 12.43
CA ILE A 569 -10.63 11.27 11.11
C ILE A 569 -11.43 11.94 9.98
N ILE A 570 -12.76 11.95 10.08
CA ILE A 570 -13.60 12.60 9.07
C ILE A 570 -13.40 14.11 9.07
N CYS A 571 -13.43 14.76 10.23
CA CYS A 571 -13.22 16.20 10.34
C CYS A 571 -11.83 16.59 9.82
N ASP A 572 -10.77 15.89 10.22
CA ASP A 572 -9.41 16.18 9.78
C ASP A 572 -9.22 15.96 8.26
N ALA A 573 -9.97 15.02 7.67
CA ALA A 573 -9.97 14.79 6.22
C ALA A 573 -10.71 15.88 5.42
N ILE A 574 -11.69 16.56 6.01
CA ILE A 574 -12.50 17.60 5.35
C ILE A 574 -11.78 18.94 5.49
N GLN A 575 -11.62 19.67 4.37
CA GLN A 575 -11.10 21.05 4.43
C GLN A 575 -12.25 22.02 4.75
N VAL A 576 -12.08 22.85 5.78
CA VAL A 576 -12.97 23.99 6.02
C VAL A 576 -12.62 25.09 5.01
N PRO A 577 -13.59 25.57 4.21
CA PRO A 577 -13.34 26.65 3.26
C PRO A 577 -12.91 27.94 3.99
N GLU A 578 -11.90 28.63 3.47
CA GLU A 578 -11.48 29.97 3.95
C GLU A 578 -12.52 31.07 3.64
N GLN A 579 -13.62 30.76 2.93
CA GLN A 579 -14.69 31.68 2.56
C GLN A 579 -16.08 31.16 2.96
N PRO A 580 -17.05 32.05 3.25
CA PRO A 580 -18.35 31.62 3.73
C PRO A 580 -19.16 30.95 2.62
N ILE A 581 -19.46 29.66 2.86
CA ILE A 581 -20.67 28.94 2.45
C ILE A 581 -21.01 28.99 0.95
N SER A 582 -20.40 28.09 0.17
CA SER A 582 -21.13 27.22 -0.77
C SER A 582 -20.24 26.04 -1.18
N ASP A 583 -20.75 24.83 -0.99
CA ASP A 583 -20.31 23.60 -1.69
C ASP A 583 -19.14 22.80 -1.10
N ASN A 584 -19.08 22.63 0.23
CA ASN A 584 -18.47 21.40 0.77
C ASN A 584 -19.57 20.47 1.32
N GLU A 585 -20.19 19.71 0.40
CA GLU A 585 -21.26 18.75 0.71
C GLU A 585 -20.89 17.79 1.84
N SER A 586 -19.59 17.46 1.98
CA SER A 586 -19.12 16.55 3.03
C SER A 586 -19.18 17.19 4.42
N TRP A 587 -18.82 18.47 4.55
CA TRP A 587 -18.91 19.21 5.82
C TRP A 587 -20.37 19.42 6.25
N ASP A 588 -21.23 19.82 5.31
CA ASP A 588 -22.64 20.02 5.59
C ASP A 588 -23.31 18.71 5.99
N SER A 589 -22.98 17.61 5.32
CA SER A 589 -23.48 16.27 5.66
C SER A 589 -23.12 15.87 7.09
N ILE A 590 -21.85 15.99 7.49
CA ILE A 590 -21.45 15.63 8.87
C ILE A 590 -22.06 16.57 9.91
N ASN A 591 -22.12 17.87 9.63
CA ASN A 591 -22.75 18.86 10.52
C ASN A 591 -24.24 18.54 10.73
N ILE A 592 -24.97 18.18 9.66
CA ILE A 592 -26.37 17.76 9.74
C ILE A 592 -26.53 16.49 10.57
N ILE A 593 -25.66 15.48 10.36
CA ILE A 593 -25.72 14.22 11.11
C ILE A 593 -25.49 14.47 12.60
N ILE A 594 -24.44 15.21 12.96
CA ILE A 594 -24.09 15.51 14.36
C ILE A 594 -25.19 16.33 15.04
N LYS A 595 -25.73 17.36 14.38
CA LYS A 595 -26.86 18.14 14.91
C LYS A 595 -28.11 17.28 15.14
N LYS A 596 -28.42 16.35 14.23
CA LYS A 596 -29.53 15.40 14.42
C LYS A 596 -29.29 14.49 15.62
N GLN A 597 -28.06 14.04 15.83
CA GLN A 597 -27.69 13.22 16.99
C GLN A 597 -27.80 13.99 18.30
N LEU A 598 -27.36 15.25 18.32
CA LEU A 598 -27.45 16.14 19.48
C LEU A 598 -28.90 16.45 19.87
N LEU A 599 -29.78 16.65 18.88
CA LEU A 599 -31.20 16.91 19.10
C LEU A 599 -32.04 15.64 19.34
N SER A 600 -31.40 14.47 19.42
CA SER A 600 -32.09 13.21 19.69
C SER A 600 -32.59 13.10 21.12
N ASN A 601 -33.75 12.48 21.31
CA ASN A 601 -34.28 12.16 22.65
C ASN A 601 -33.59 10.95 23.28
N HIS A 602 -32.81 10.17 22.52
CA HIS A 602 -32.12 8.99 23.04
C HIS A 602 -30.77 9.39 23.64
N LYS A 603 -30.58 9.18 24.95
CA LYS A 603 -29.38 9.60 25.70
C LYS A 603 -28.08 9.17 25.04
N GLU A 604 -27.93 7.91 24.63
CA GLU A 604 -26.69 7.41 24.01
C GLU A 604 -26.40 8.05 22.65
N ILE A 605 -27.44 8.41 21.88
CA ILE A 605 -27.26 9.12 20.60
C ILE A 605 -26.89 10.58 20.88
N LYS A 606 -27.51 11.20 21.89
CA LYS A 606 -27.20 12.55 22.34
C LYS A 606 -25.74 12.66 22.83
N LYS A 607 -25.23 11.67 23.57
CA LYS A 607 -23.80 11.57 23.96
C LYS A 607 -22.87 11.57 22.74
N LYS A 608 -23.19 10.81 21.69
CA LYS A 608 -22.45 10.85 20.41
C LYS A 608 -22.53 12.22 19.75
N GLY A 609 -23.70 12.86 19.75
CA GLY A 609 -23.87 14.23 19.27
C GLY A 609 -22.95 15.24 19.99
N VAL A 610 -22.84 15.15 21.32
CA VAL A 610 -21.92 15.98 22.13
C VAL A 610 -20.47 15.76 21.70
N VAL A 611 -20.01 14.50 21.65
CA VAL A 611 -18.65 14.16 21.18
C VAL A 611 -18.42 14.72 19.78
N GLY A 612 -19.39 14.56 18.87
CA GLY A 612 -19.30 15.07 17.50
C GLY A 612 -19.13 16.59 17.44
N VAL A 613 -19.93 17.35 18.20
CA VAL A 613 -19.81 18.81 18.26
C VAL A 613 -18.46 19.24 18.81
N VAL A 614 -17.96 18.60 19.87
CA VAL A 614 -16.64 18.91 20.42
C VAL A 614 -15.51 18.65 19.42
N ARG A 615 -15.61 17.57 18.62
CA ARG A 615 -14.63 17.29 17.55
C ARG A 615 -14.69 18.30 16.41
N MET A 616 -15.89 18.78 16.05
CA MET A 616 -16.03 19.88 15.10
C MET A 616 -15.44 21.20 15.62
N ILE A 617 -15.66 21.52 16.91
CA ILE A 617 -15.04 22.67 17.58
C ILE A 617 -13.51 22.57 17.52
N HIS A 618 -12.95 21.40 17.86
CA HIS A 618 -11.51 21.14 17.77
C HIS A 618 -10.96 21.42 16.37
N HIS A 619 -11.65 20.91 15.34
CA HIS A 619 -11.23 21.09 13.95
C HIS A 619 -11.26 22.57 13.51
N LEU A 620 -12.31 23.32 13.87
CA LEU A 620 -12.41 24.75 13.57
C LEU A 620 -11.33 25.57 14.32
N LEU A 621 -11.01 25.21 15.56
CA LEU A 621 -9.93 25.82 16.33
C LEU A 621 -8.56 25.56 15.67
N LYS A 622 -8.33 24.34 15.17
CA LYS A 622 -7.08 23.97 14.48
C LYS A 622 -6.88 24.81 13.22
N ASN A 623 -7.91 24.91 12.37
CA ASN A 623 -7.84 25.71 11.15
C ASN A 623 -7.62 27.20 11.45
N SER A 624 -8.22 27.71 12.53
CA SER A 624 -8.01 29.10 12.97
C SER A 624 -6.60 29.35 13.54
N ALA A 625 -5.94 28.32 14.08
CA ALA A 625 -4.57 28.40 14.55
C ALA A 625 -3.55 28.33 13.40
N GLU A 626 -3.84 27.53 12.36
CA GLU A 626 -3.02 27.43 11.14
C GLU A 626 -3.13 28.72 10.29
N ASN A 627 -4.32 29.31 10.24
CA ASN A 627 -4.62 30.56 9.54
C ASN A 627 -5.09 31.64 10.52
N PRO A 628 -4.20 32.23 11.33
CA PRO A 628 -4.59 33.23 12.32
C PRO A 628 -5.22 34.44 11.62
N PRO A 629 -6.47 34.81 11.94
CA PRO A 629 -7.06 36.02 11.39
C PRO A 629 -6.25 37.24 11.85
N ASP A 630 -6.16 38.26 10.99
CA ASP A 630 -5.57 39.56 11.32
C ASP A 630 -6.38 40.21 12.45
N LEU A 631 -6.08 39.84 13.70
CA LEU A 631 -6.61 40.51 14.87
C LEU A 631 -6.01 41.91 14.90
N SER A 632 -6.87 42.94 14.97
CA SER A 632 -6.37 44.31 15.16
C SER A 632 -5.45 44.34 16.39
N SER A 633 -4.34 45.06 16.30
CA SER A 633 -3.37 45.25 17.40
C SER A 633 -3.96 45.96 18.65
N SER A 634 -5.28 46.15 18.71
CA SER A 634 -6.03 46.74 19.81
C SER A 634 -6.88 45.73 20.60
N PHE A 635 -6.83 44.43 20.29
CA PHE A 635 -7.54 43.43 21.09
C PHE A 635 -6.89 43.30 22.47
N ASP A 636 -7.59 43.79 23.48
CA ASP A 636 -7.23 43.75 24.88
C ASP A 636 -7.83 42.49 25.52
N SER A 637 -6.98 41.53 25.91
CA SER A 637 -7.42 40.27 26.52
C SER A 637 -8.03 40.40 27.91
N ASP A 638 -7.91 41.57 28.50
CA ASP A 638 -8.47 41.87 29.82
C ASP A 638 -9.91 42.39 29.70
N LYS A 639 -10.40 42.65 28.48
CA LYS A 639 -11.81 42.98 28.24
C LYS A 639 -12.67 41.71 28.19
N THR A 640 -13.68 41.67 29.04
CA THR A 640 -14.71 40.63 29.07
C THR A 640 -15.58 40.68 27.81
N ILE A 641 -15.84 39.53 27.20
CA ILE A 641 -16.77 39.38 26.08
C ILE A 641 -18.08 38.82 26.65
N GLU A 642 -19.20 39.52 26.48
CA GLU A 642 -20.47 39.14 27.12
C GLU A 642 -21.23 38.05 26.34
N SER A 643 -21.23 38.11 25.00
CA SER A 643 -21.97 37.17 24.14
C SER A 643 -21.07 36.54 23.08
N ALA A 644 -21.41 35.30 22.68
CA ALA A 644 -20.77 34.62 21.56
C ALA A 644 -20.86 35.41 20.24
N THR A 645 -21.87 36.28 20.09
CA THR A 645 -22.04 37.16 18.91
C THR A 645 -21.02 38.29 18.87
N ASP A 646 -20.45 38.64 20.01
CA ASP A 646 -19.55 39.77 20.19
C ASP A 646 -18.08 39.37 20.00
N ILE A 647 -17.82 38.08 19.74
CA ILE A 647 -16.51 37.58 19.35
C ILE A 647 -16.11 38.23 18.01
N PRO A 648 -14.95 38.90 17.92
CA PRO A 648 -14.57 39.66 16.73
C PRO A 648 -14.39 38.81 15.46
N THR A 649 -13.99 37.55 15.63
CA THR A 649 -13.66 36.62 14.54
C THR A 649 -14.90 35.86 14.07
N ALA A 650 -15.03 35.65 12.75
CA ALA A 650 -16.13 34.85 12.20
C ALA A 650 -16.08 33.40 12.68
N ALA A 651 -14.88 32.80 12.70
CA ALA A 651 -14.65 31.45 13.20
C ALA A 651 -15.02 31.33 14.69
N GLY A 652 -14.57 32.25 15.54
CA GLY A 652 -14.91 32.26 16.96
C GLY A 652 -16.40 32.40 17.24
N ARG A 653 -17.13 33.20 16.44
CA ARG A 653 -18.60 33.27 16.53
C ARG A 653 -19.27 31.94 16.15
N GLU A 654 -18.80 31.28 15.10
CA GLU A 654 -19.31 29.96 14.71
C GLU A 654 -19.09 28.93 15.82
N ILE A 655 -17.86 28.87 16.36
CA ILE A 655 -17.49 27.97 17.45
C ILE A 655 -18.33 28.27 18.72
N GLY A 656 -18.48 29.54 19.09
CA GLY A 656 -19.31 29.95 20.23
C GLY A 656 -20.78 29.57 20.05
N ASN A 657 -21.33 29.68 18.83
CA ASN A 657 -22.69 29.24 18.52
C ASN A 657 -22.85 27.71 18.63
N MET A 658 -21.84 26.93 18.21
CA MET A 658 -21.84 25.47 18.37
C MET A 658 -21.82 25.06 19.84
N PHE A 659 -21.00 25.73 20.66
CA PHE A 659 -20.99 25.55 22.11
C PHE A 659 -22.37 25.85 22.72
N ASN A 660 -22.95 27.01 22.40
CA ASN A 660 -24.26 27.40 22.94
C ASN A 660 -25.36 26.39 22.56
N LEU A 661 -25.36 25.89 21.32
CA LEU A 661 -26.29 24.86 20.87
C LEU A 661 -26.10 23.55 21.65
N MET A 662 -24.85 23.15 21.91
CA MET A 662 -24.52 21.94 22.67
C MET A 662 -25.01 22.04 24.13
N ILE A 663 -24.77 23.17 24.81
CA ILE A 663 -25.24 23.38 26.18
C ILE A 663 -26.77 23.44 26.23
N ALA A 664 -27.40 24.20 25.33
CA ALA A 664 -28.86 24.35 25.30
C ALA A 664 -29.60 23.02 25.08
N SER A 665 -29.08 22.15 24.21
CA SER A 665 -29.66 20.82 23.92
C SER A 665 -29.38 19.77 25.01
N SER A 666 -28.39 20.02 25.86
CA SER A 666 -27.97 19.11 26.94
C SER A 666 -28.55 19.48 28.31
N ASN A 667 -29.17 20.65 28.44
CA ASN A 667 -29.66 21.20 29.71
C ASN A 667 -30.73 20.34 30.42
N GLU A 668 -31.37 19.42 29.68
CA GLU A 668 -32.36 18.48 30.23
C GLU A 668 -31.72 17.36 31.08
N SER A 669 -30.41 17.14 30.98
CA SER A 669 -29.71 16.02 31.63
C SER A 669 -28.35 16.43 32.17
N ASN A 670 -28.23 16.49 33.50
CA ASN A 670 -26.98 16.83 34.20
C ASN A 670 -25.81 15.87 33.85
N GLU A 671 -26.09 14.60 33.55
CA GLU A 671 -25.10 13.62 33.06
C GLU A 671 -24.50 14.04 31.69
N ILE A 672 -25.32 14.62 30.81
CA ILE A 672 -24.89 15.01 29.47
C ILE A 672 -24.14 16.34 29.54
N LEU A 673 -24.59 17.27 30.41
CA LEU A 673 -23.82 18.49 30.71
C LEU A 673 -22.43 18.16 31.27
N ALA A 674 -22.33 17.16 32.16
CA ALA A 674 -21.04 16.70 32.67
C ALA A 674 -20.13 16.19 31.54
N LEU A 675 -20.67 15.36 30.64
CA LEU A 675 -19.95 14.91 29.45
C LEU A 675 -19.52 16.08 28.54
N CYS A 676 -20.38 17.09 28.32
CA CYS A 676 -20.05 18.27 27.53
C CYS A 676 -18.80 18.99 28.07
N TYR A 677 -18.76 19.23 29.39
CA TYR A 677 -17.63 19.93 30.02
C TYR A 677 -16.36 19.08 30.05
N ASP A 678 -16.47 17.78 30.34
CA ASP A 678 -15.32 16.87 30.40
C ASP A 678 -14.71 16.67 29.00
N GLU A 679 -15.51 16.47 27.96
CA GLU A 679 -15.03 16.38 26.57
C GLU A 679 -14.36 17.67 26.10
N LEU A 680 -14.92 18.84 26.42
CA LEU A 680 -14.30 20.13 26.09
C LEU A 680 -12.98 20.32 26.82
N ALA A 681 -12.92 19.98 28.10
CA ALA A 681 -11.70 20.10 28.91
C ALA A 681 -10.58 19.23 28.34
N GLU A 682 -10.88 17.95 28.05
CA GLU A 682 -9.94 17.02 27.46
C GLU A 682 -9.48 17.48 26.07
N MET A 683 -10.41 17.93 25.22
CA MET A 683 -10.11 18.47 23.89
C MET A 683 -9.16 19.68 23.97
N LEU A 684 -9.42 20.64 24.86
CA LEU A 684 -8.58 21.83 25.03
C LEU A 684 -7.19 21.50 25.58
N ASN A 685 -7.09 20.55 26.52
CA ASN A 685 -5.80 20.09 27.03
C ASN A 685 -4.98 19.38 25.94
N GLN A 686 -5.61 18.52 25.14
CA GLN A 686 -4.95 17.89 23.99
C GLN A 686 -4.52 18.92 22.94
N PHE A 687 -5.37 19.92 22.66
CA PHE A 687 -5.09 20.99 21.71
C PHE A 687 -3.88 21.81 22.14
N ARG A 688 -3.82 22.22 23.42
CA ARG A 688 -2.69 22.94 24.00
C ARG A 688 -1.36 22.21 23.81
N ASN A 689 -1.37 20.90 24.04
CA ASN A 689 -0.15 20.10 24.02
C ASN A 689 0.32 19.72 22.60
N ARG A 690 -0.60 19.61 21.62
CA ARG A 690 -0.29 19.11 20.26
C ARG A 690 -0.31 20.17 19.16
N VAL A 691 -1.18 21.17 19.26
CA VAL A 691 -1.42 22.17 18.19
C VAL A 691 -0.88 23.53 18.61
N GLY A 692 -1.21 23.97 19.82
CA GLY A 692 -0.79 25.27 20.35
C GLY A 692 -1.93 26.01 21.03
N LYS A 693 -1.96 27.35 20.92
CA LYS A 693 -2.98 28.17 21.58
C LYS A 693 -4.25 28.25 20.73
N PRO A 694 -5.44 27.95 21.29
CA PRO A 694 -6.70 28.13 20.59
C PRO A 694 -6.99 29.62 20.34
N GLU A 695 -8.03 29.89 19.56
CA GLU A 695 -8.43 31.26 19.25
C GLU A 695 -8.68 32.08 20.54
N ARG A 696 -7.98 33.21 20.65
CA ARG A 696 -7.89 33.98 21.89
C ARG A 696 -9.23 34.57 22.32
N ALA A 697 -10.02 35.11 21.40
CA ALA A 697 -11.29 35.76 21.74
C ALA A 697 -12.35 34.74 22.20
N PHE A 698 -12.49 33.62 21.50
CA PHE A 698 -13.29 32.49 21.97
C PHE A 698 -12.88 32.00 23.36
N THR A 699 -11.57 31.87 23.60
CA THR A 699 -11.05 31.39 24.89
C THR A 699 -11.36 32.35 26.04
N VAL A 700 -11.20 33.66 25.84
CA VAL A 700 -11.55 34.69 26.84
C VAL A 700 -13.04 34.63 27.16
N TRP A 701 -13.89 34.65 26.14
CA TRP A 701 -15.34 34.55 26.30
C TRP A 701 -15.75 33.29 27.10
N LEU A 702 -15.27 32.13 26.68
CA LEU A 702 -15.63 30.87 27.33
C LEU A 702 -15.09 30.78 28.76
N CYS A 703 -13.86 31.28 29.00
CA CYS A 703 -13.27 31.35 30.33
C CYS A 703 -14.14 32.19 31.29
N ASP A 704 -14.61 33.36 30.85
CA ASP A 704 -15.47 34.24 31.66
C ASP A 704 -16.83 33.58 31.92
N VAL A 705 -17.46 33.01 30.90
CA VAL A 705 -18.76 32.31 31.02
C VAL A 705 -18.67 31.17 32.03
N ILE A 706 -17.70 30.27 31.87
CA ILE A 706 -17.57 29.09 32.74
C ILE A 706 -17.18 29.50 34.17
N THR A 707 -16.31 30.50 34.35
CA THR A 707 -15.92 30.97 35.69
C THR A 707 -17.12 31.56 36.45
N ASN A 708 -17.93 32.39 35.78
CA ASN A 708 -19.13 32.98 36.37
C ASN A 708 -20.18 31.93 36.71
N GLU A 709 -20.44 30.98 35.80
CA GLU A 709 -21.38 29.89 36.05
C GLU A 709 -20.90 29.00 37.21
N PHE A 710 -19.59 28.71 37.31
CA PHE A 710 -19.05 27.89 38.40
C PHE A 710 -19.24 28.57 39.76
N GLN A 711 -18.97 29.87 39.83
CA GLN A 711 -19.22 30.67 41.02
C GLN A 711 -20.71 30.66 41.40
N ASN A 712 -21.61 30.83 40.43
CA ASN A 712 -23.05 30.86 40.68
C ASN A 712 -23.61 29.52 41.18
N PHE A 713 -23.10 28.38 40.69
CA PHE A 713 -23.59 27.06 41.07
C PHE A 713 -22.97 26.51 42.36
N PHE A 714 -21.66 26.71 42.56
CA PHE A 714 -20.90 25.91 43.52
C PHE A 714 -20.22 26.72 44.63
N VAL A 715 -20.12 28.03 44.49
CA VAL A 715 -19.46 28.89 45.49
C VAL A 715 -20.51 29.65 46.29
N ILE A 716 -20.43 29.55 47.61
CA ILE A 716 -21.38 30.18 48.53
C ILE A 716 -20.67 30.94 49.64
N GLU A 717 -21.27 32.03 50.10
CA GLU A 717 -20.82 32.79 51.26
C GLU A 717 -21.61 32.42 52.53
N GLU A 718 -22.88 32.08 52.38
CA GLU A 718 -23.76 31.71 53.49
C GLU A 718 -23.98 30.19 53.53
N ILE A 719 -24.03 29.62 54.74
CA ILE A 719 -24.24 28.18 54.93
C ILE A 719 -25.72 27.88 54.69
N PRO A 720 -26.07 26.92 53.81
CA PRO A 720 -27.45 26.54 53.60
C PRO A 720 -28.02 25.87 54.86
N THR A 721 -29.28 26.13 55.17
CA THR A 721 -30.02 25.43 56.24
C THR A 721 -30.46 24.05 55.74
N GLY A 722 -30.06 22.98 56.43
CA GLY A 722 -30.52 21.63 56.15
C GLY A 722 -31.64 21.19 57.11
N ASP A 723 -32.61 20.44 56.60
CA ASP A 723 -33.75 19.95 57.41
C ASP A 723 -33.34 18.75 58.29
N VAL A 724 -32.67 17.75 57.69
CA VAL A 724 -32.28 16.51 58.37
C VAL A 724 -30.82 16.55 58.85
N VAL A 725 -29.93 17.15 58.06
CA VAL A 725 -28.49 17.24 58.33
C VAL A 725 -28.09 18.71 58.42
N GLN A 726 -27.49 19.12 59.54
CA GLN A 726 -26.94 20.47 59.71
C GLN A 726 -25.54 20.56 59.10
N PHE A 727 -25.24 21.68 58.45
CA PHE A 727 -23.99 21.91 57.70
C PHE A 727 -23.06 22.91 58.39
N ALA A 728 -21.76 22.76 58.13
CA ALA A 728 -20.72 23.69 58.58
C ALA A 728 -19.63 23.87 57.52
N LYS A 729 -19.01 25.05 57.50
CA LYS A 729 -17.77 25.29 56.74
C LYS A 729 -16.60 24.62 57.47
N LYS A 730 -16.06 23.55 56.90
CA LYS A 730 -14.88 22.83 57.44
C LYS A 730 -13.81 22.66 56.36
N LEU A 731 -12.70 22.00 56.71
CA LEU A 731 -11.62 21.67 55.78
C LEU A 731 -10.97 22.87 55.08
N CYS A 732 -11.00 24.05 55.71
CA CYS A 732 -10.24 25.22 55.27
C CYS A 732 -8.76 25.04 55.64
N ILE A 733 -7.85 25.28 54.70
CA ILE A 733 -6.41 25.15 54.92
C ILE A 733 -5.68 26.51 54.91
N ASN A 734 -6.40 27.60 54.61
CA ASN A 734 -5.83 28.94 54.73
C ASN A 734 -5.60 29.28 56.22
N GLU A 735 -4.40 29.72 56.59
CA GLU A 735 -4.03 30.06 57.98
C GLU A 735 -4.45 31.50 58.33
N ALA A 736 -5.05 31.75 59.50
CA ALA A 736 -5.64 33.06 59.84
C ALA A 736 -4.65 34.26 59.77
N THR A 737 -3.33 34.00 59.74
CA THR A 737 -2.27 34.98 59.51
C THR A 737 -2.14 35.44 58.04
N ASP A 738 -2.68 34.68 57.08
CA ASP A 738 -2.74 35.02 55.65
C ASP A 738 -3.75 36.14 55.36
N ILE A 739 -4.67 36.42 56.30
CA ILE A 739 -5.74 37.42 56.18
C ILE A 739 -5.16 38.84 55.98
N GLU A 740 -3.99 39.13 56.55
CA GLU A 740 -3.41 40.49 56.51
C GLU A 740 -2.66 40.79 55.21
N ASN A 741 -2.24 39.78 54.44
CA ASN A 741 -1.37 39.99 53.27
C ASN A 741 -1.95 39.53 51.93
N THR A 742 -2.95 38.64 51.87
CA THR A 742 -3.65 38.35 50.60
C THR A 742 -4.98 37.58 50.83
N ASN A 743 -6.09 38.19 50.43
CA ASN A 743 -7.42 37.58 50.20
C ASN A 743 -8.30 37.27 51.41
N ALA A 744 -8.85 38.32 52.05
CA ALA A 744 -10.01 38.21 52.96
C ALA A 744 -11.22 37.47 52.31
N GLU A 745 -11.35 37.54 50.98
CA GLU A 745 -12.37 36.84 50.20
C GLU A 745 -12.24 35.31 50.28
N ALA A 746 -11.02 34.77 50.42
CA ALA A 746 -10.77 33.33 50.48
C ALA A 746 -11.32 32.66 51.76
N TYR A 747 -11.62 33.45 52.81
CA TYR A 747 -12.30 33.01 54.03
C TYR A 747 -13.82 33.17 53.97
N ALA A 748 -14.31 34.08 53.13
CA ALA A 748 -15.74 34.32 52.96
C ALA A 748 -16.38 33.19 52.14
N ILE A 749 -15.70 32.71 51.10
CA ILE A 749 -16.23 31.71 50.17
C ILE A 749 -16.07 30.27 50.69
N ALA A 750 -17.03 29.42 50.34
CA ALA A 750 -16.97 27.98 50.55
C ALA A 750 -17.56 27.23 49.34
N VAL A 751 -17.10 26.00 49.09
CA VAL A 751 -17.67 25.13 48.06
C VAL A 751 -18.87 24.38 48.61
N ASN A 752 -20.03 24.51 47.95
CA ASN A 752 -21.31 23.96 48.40
C ASN A 752 -21.51 22.48 48.01
N ILE A 753 -20.72 21.55 48.52
CA ILE A 753 -20.93 20.11 48.23
C ILE A 753 -22.19 19.56 48.93
N ALA A 754 -22.72 20.27 49.93
CA ALA A 754 -23.95 19.93 50.64
C ALA A 754 -25.21 19.93 49.78
N ASP A 755 -25.19 20.49 48.56
CA ASP A 755 -26.31 20.42 47.61
C ASP A 755 -26.76 18.98 47.29
N VAL A 756 -25.82 18.02 47.33
CA VAL A 756 -26.13 16.58 47.18
C VAL A 756 -27.13 16.08 48.23
N LEU A 757 -27.10 16.66 49.43
CA LEU A 757 -27.93 16.29 50.57
C LEU A 757 -29.27 17.03 50.59
N GLN A 758 -29.45 18.06 49.76
CA GLN A 758 -30.69 18.86 49.67
C GLN A 758 -31.64 18.34 48.59
N HIS A 759 -31.14 17.50 47.69
CA HIS A 759 -31.92 16.92 46.61
C HIS A 759 -32.08 15.40 46.79
N ALA A 760 -33.33 14.92 46.78
CA ALA A 760 -33.63 13.49 46.84
C ALA A 760 -33.14 12.71 45.59
N SER A 761 -32.80 13.42 44.51
CA SER A 761 -32.31 12.86 43.26
C SER A 761 -30.78 12.94 43.19
N ARG A 762 -30.13 11.82 42.83
CA ARG A 762 -28.69 11.77 42.48
C ARG A 762 -28.33 12.59 41.24
N TYR A 763 -29.32 13.12 40.51
CA TYR A 763 -29.16 13.94 39.31
C TYR A 763 -29.19 15.44 39.64
N SER A 764 -28.38 15.90 40.59
CA SER A 764 -28.24 17.33 40.93
C SER A 764 -27.16 18.02 40.07
N ALA A 765 -26.95 19.32 40.28
CA ALA A 765 -25.87 20.07 39.62
C ALA A 765 -24.47 19.48 39.92
N MET A 766 -24.36 18.71 41.01
CA MET A 766 -23.11 18.05 41.42
C MET A 766 -22.59 17.02 40.42
N CYS A 767 -23.45 16.49 39.54
CA CYS A 767 -23.00 15.59 38.48
C CYS A 767 -21.97 16.21 37.54
N PHE A 768 -22.06 17.53 37.30
CA PHE A 768 -21.15 18.24 36.40
C PHE A 768 -20.14 19.13 37.14
N PHE A 769 -20.15 19.16 38.47
CA PHE A 769 -19.26 19.99 39.30
C PHE A 769 -17.79 19.82 38.94
N LEU A 770 -17.29 18.58 38.97
CA LEU A 770 -15.89 18.27 38.71
C LEU A 770 -15.51 18.52 37.24
N ALA A 771 -16.38 18.11 36.31
CA ALA A 771 -16.17 18.32 34.88
C ALA A 771 -16.11 19.81 34.51
N MET A 772 -16.97 20.62 35.12
CA MET A 772 -16.98 22.07 34.93
C MET A 772 -15.74 22.73 35.52
N PHE A 773 -15.27 22.29 36.69
CA PHE A 773 -14.01 22.75 37.25
C PHE A 773 -12.82 22.40 36.34
N LYS A 774 -12.75 21.16 35.82
CA LYS A 774 -11.70 20.76 34.87
C LYS A 774 -11.67 21.67 33.64
N LEU A 775 -12.84 21.99 33.09
CA LEU A 775 -12.95 22.92 31.96
C LEU A 775 -12.48 24.33 32.34
N MET A 776 -12.98 24.87 33.46
CA MET A 776 -12.58 26.18 33.99
C MET A 776 -11.06 26.26 34.16
N LYS A 777 -10.47 25.25 34.81
CA LYS A 777 -9.03 25.13 35.03
C LYS A 777 -8.27 25.12 33.71
N SER A 778 -8.69 24.31 32.75
CA SER A 778 -8.03 24.21 31.44
C SER A 778 -8.07 25.55 30.69
N LEU A 779 -9.20 26.27 30.76
CA LEU A 779 -9.33 27.61 30.15
C LEU A 779 -8.47 28.66 30.85
N GLN A 780 -8.37 28.63 32.17
CA GLN A 780 -7.52 29.53 32.95
C GLN A 780 -6.04 29.31 32.61
N GLU A 781 -5.59 28.05 32.54
CA GLU A 781 -4.22 27.72 32.10
C GLU A 781 -3.93 28.21 30.68
N ILE A 782 -4.88 28.08 29.76
CA ILE A 782 -4.69 28.56 28.39
C ILE A 782 -4.65 30.10 28.35
N ARG A 783 -5.56 30.77 29.05
CA ARG A 783 -5.68 32.24 29.06
C ARG A 783 -4.48 32.92 29.71
N TYR A 784 -4.00 32.37 30.82
CA TYR A 784 -2.95 32.96 31.66
C TYR A 784 -1.62 32.20 31.58
N GLU A 785 -1.39 31.46 30.49
CA GLU A 785 -0.11 30.80 30.20
C GLU A 785 0.39 29.89 31.34
N GLY A 786 -0.53 29.14 31.93
CA GLY A 786 -0.29 28.21 33.03
C GLY A 786 -0.46 28.81 34.43
N ASN A 787 -0.61 30.13 34.58
CA ASN A 787 -0.84 30.75 35.89
C ASN A 787 -2.30 30.57 36.35
N LEU A 788 -2.50 30.00 37.53
CA LEU A 788 -3.82 29.77 38.15
C LEU A 788 -4.14 30.69 39.34
N GLU A 789 -3.43 31.82 39.47
CA GLU A 789 -3.63 32.78 40.56
C GLU A 789 -5.09 33.26 40.70
N SER A 790 -5.80 33.44 39.57
CA SER A 790 -7.21 33.84 39.51
C SER A 790 -8.17 32.89 40.24
N ILE A 791 -7.81 31.61 40.35
CA ILE A 791 -8.63 30.57 40.99
C ILE A 791 -7.96 29.95 42.22
N ASN A 792 -6.79 30.46 42.64
CA ASN A 792 -6.01 29.93 43.77
C ASN A 792 -6.77 29.95 45.11
N ALA A 793 -7.74 30.85 45.27
CA ALA A 793 -8.61 30.86 46.45
C ALA A 793 -9.35 29.52 46.66
N LEU A 794 -9.69 28.81 45.58
CA LEU A 794 -10.38 27.51 45.63
C LEU A 794 -9.52 26.38 46.20
N LEU A 795 -8.19 26.48 46.09
CA LEU A 795 -7.28 25.50 46.69
C LEU A 795 -7.40 25.53 48.23
N GLY A 796 -7.57 26.73 48.79
CA GLY A 796 -7.54 26.96 50.23
C GLY A 796 -8.90 27.04 50.93
N CYS A 797 -9.97 27.28 50.17
CA CYS A 797 -11.28 27.61 50.73
C CYS A 797 -11.92 26.48 51.56
N ALA A 798 -12.89 26.85 52.38
CA ALA A 798 -13.69 25.91 53.14
C ALA A 798 -14.62 25.10 52.23
N ILE A 799 -15.06 23.94 52.73
CA ILE A 799 -16.06 23.09 52.07
C ILE A 799 -17.25 22.96 53.02
N VAL A 800 -18.45 23.05 52.47
CA VAL A 800 -19.67 22.83 53.23
C VAL A 800 -19.93 21.33 53.32
N VAL A 801 -19.73 20.80 54.53
CA VAL A 801 -19.90 19.38 54.88
C VAL A 801 -20.81 19.26 56.11
N PRO A 802 -21.32 18.06 56.44
CA PRO A 802 -22.09 17.86 57.66
C PRO A 802 -21.32 18.29 58.93
N THR A 803 -22.04 18.87 59.88
CA THR A 803 -21.49 19.32 61.18
C THR A 803 -20.73 18.24 61.94
N PHE A 804 -21.14 16.98 61.79
CA PHE A 804 -20.51 15.82 62.40
C PHE A 804 -19.31 15.24 61.62
N TYR A 805 -18.81 15.92 60.58
CA TYR A 805 -17.71 15.42 59.75
C TYR A 805 -16.43 15.05 60.54
N ASP A 806 -16.15 15.70 61.67
CA ASP A 806 -14.93 15.44 62.48
C ASP A 806 -15.15 14.41 63.58
N GLU A 807 -16.38 13.91 63.75
CA GLU A 807 -16.71 12.99 64.83
C GLU A 807 -16.06 11.61 64.58
N PRO A 808 -15.44 10.99 65.60
CA PRO A 808 -14.70 9.73 65.46
C PRO A 808 -15.61 8.48 65.43
N ASP A 809 -16.88 8.59 65.84
CA ASP A 809 -17.80 7.46 65.94
C ASP A 809 -18.57 7.22 64.64
N GLU A 810 -17.89 6.59 63.68
CA GLU A 810 -18.39 6.32 62.32
C GLU A 810 -19.66 5.44 62.30
N LYS A 811 -19.80 4.53 63.26
CA LYS A 811 -20.87 3.52 63.25
C LYS A 811 -22.18 4.09 63.78
N THR A 812 -22.13 4.83 64.89
CA THR A 812 -23.31 5.47 65.47
C THR A 812 -23.85 6.58 64.57
N LEU A 813 -22.99 7.24 63.78
CA LEU A 813 -23.41 8.26 62.80
C LEU A 813 -24.33 7.70 61.71
N LEU A 814 -23.99 6.53 61.15
CA LEU A 814 -24.78 5.92 60.07
C LEU A 814 -26.03 5.20 60.58
N GLU A 815 -26.00 4.69 61.82
CA GLU A 815 -27.18 4.10 62.48
C GLU A 815 -28.25 5.15 62.85
N THR A 816 -27.89 6.45 62.88
CA THR A 816 -28.78 7.56 63.25
C THR A 816 -29.69 8.00 62.10
N PHE A 817 -29.30 7.74 60.85
CA PHE A 817 -30.01 8.24 59.66
C PHE A 817 -30.63 7.10 58.85
N GLU A 818 -31.64 7.45 58.05
CA GLU A 818 -32.21 6.54 57.07
C GLU A 818 -31.19 6.19 55.97
N GLU A 819 -31.36 5.01 55.36
CA GLU A 819 -30.46 4.46 54.34
C GLU A 819 -30.16 5.44 53.19
N ASP A 820 -31.19 6.17 52.73
CA ASP A 820 -31.04 7.14 51.64
C ASP A 820 -30.22 8.38 52.02
N VAL A 821 -30.34 8.84 53.27
CA VAL A 821 -29.53 9.94 53.80
C VAL A 821 -28.08 9.47 53.96
N CYS A 822 -27.88 8.24 54.44
CA CYS A 822 -26.55 7.61 54.51
C CYS A 822 -25.89 7.52 53.12
N ARG A 823 -26.64 7.15 52.07
CA ARG A 823 -26.14 7.17 50.68
C ARG A 823 -25.72 8.57 50.25
N GLN A 824 -26.52 9.60 50.52
CA GLN A 824 -26.18 10.98 50.16
C GLN A 824 -24.95 11.51 50.91
N ILE A 825 -24.76 11.10 52.18
CA ILE A 825 -23.55 11.45 52.96
C ILE A 825 -22.31 10.83 52.31
N LEU A 826 -22.39 9.56 51.92
CA LEU A 826 -21.31 8.88 51.19
C LEU A 826 -21.05 9.54 49.83
N ASP A 827 -22.10 9.89 49.09
CA ASP A 827 -21.99 10.62 47.82
C ASP A 827 -21.29 11.98 48.02
N ALA A 828 -21.64 12.73 49.06
CA ALA A 828 -20.98 14.00 49.40
C ALA A 828 -19.49 13.80 49.70
N TYR A 829 -19.11 12.80 50.52
CA TYR A 829 -17.70 12.50 50.81
C TYR A 829 -16.94 12.03 49.57
N PHE A 830 -17.59 11.29 48.69
CA PHE A 830 -17.02 10.90 47.40
C PHE A 830 -16.74 12.13 46.52
N TYR A 831 -17.66 13.10 46.45
CA TYR A 831 -17.42 14.37 45.74
C TYR A 831 -16.30 15.20 46.38
N VAL A 832 -16.21 15.27 47.72
CA VAL A 832 -15.10 15.96 48.40
C VAL A 832 -13.76 15.31 48.06
N ALA A 833 -13.69 13.97 48.03
CA ALA A 833 -12.46 13.26 47.70
C ALA A 833 -12.03 13.55 46.26
N ASN A 834 -12.96 13.51 45.30
CA ASN A 834 -12.65 13.83 43.92
C ASN A 834 -12.34 15.32 43.70
N TRP A 835 -12.98 16.21 44.47
CA TRP A 835 -12.63 17.63 44.48
C TRP A 835 -11.17 17.85 44.89
N PHE A 836 -10.70 17.15 45.93
CA PHE A 836 -9.29 17.19 46.31
C PHE A 836 -8.38 16.64 45.22
N ARG A 837 -8.76 15.55 44.55
CA ARG A 837 -7.98 15.03 43.40
C ARG A 837 -7.87 16.07 42.29
N GLU A 838 -8.95 16.73 41.93
CA GLU A 838 -8.95 17.77 40.90
C GLU A 838 -8.15 19.01 41.32
N LEU A 839 -8.23 19.44 42.58
CA LEU A 839 -7.38 20.52 43.11
C LEU A 839 -5.90 20.14 43.07
N ILE A 840 -5.54 18.93 43.50
CA ILE A 840 -4.15 18.46 43.46
C ILE A 840 -3.66 18.42 42.01
N ASN A 841 -4.43 17.81 41.11
CA ASN A 841 -4.12 17.75 39.68
C ASN A 841 -3.98 19.16 39.07
N ALA A 842 -4.73 20.14 39.56
CA ALA A 842 -4.70 21.48 39.03
C ALA A 842 -3.49 22.30 39.47
N PHE A 843 -3.16 22.25 40.75
CA PHE A 843 -2.17 23.15 41.35
C PHE A 843 -0.77 22.54 41.48
N ILE A 844 -0.57 21.26 41.13
CA ILE A 844 0.74 20.59 41.21
C ILE A 844 1.78 21.17 40.24
N GLU A 845 1.36 21.77 39.13
CA GLU A 845 2.25 22.37 38.13
C GLU A 845 2.59 23.85 38.42
N GLN A 846 2.01 24.45 39.46
CA GLN A 846 2.29 25.85 39.82
C GLN A 846 3.70 25.99 40.42
N SER A 847 4.35 27.14 40.22
CA SER A 847 5.74 27.33 40.65
C SER A 847 5.91 27.78 42.10
N ASP A 848 4.83 28.27 42.74
CA ASP A 848 4.87 28.90 44.06
C ASP A 848 4.98 27.89 45.22
N GLU A 849 5.92 28.13 46.15
CA GLU A 849 6.19 27.25 47.29
C GLU A 849 5.01 27.20 48.28
N ALA A 850 4.32 28.33 48.50
CA ALA A 850 3.16 28.38 49.37
C ALA A 850 1.99 27.54 48.79
N THR A 851 1.82 27.58 47.47
CA THR A 851 0.86 26.76 46.73
C THR A 851 1.19 25.27 46.87
N HIS A 852 2.47 24.88 46.72
CA HIS A 852 2.89 23.49 46.97
C HIS A 852 2.64 23.02 48.39
N LYS A 853 2.88 23.86 49.41
CA LYS A 853 2.55 23.54 50.81
C LYS A 853 1.05 23.24 50.96
N LYS A 854 0.19 24.05 50.33
CA LYS A 854 -1.27 23.84 50.32
C LYS A 854 -1.68 22.57 49.57
N VAL A 855 -1.03 22.23 48.45
CA VAL A 855 -1.25 20.97 47.72
C VAL A 855 -0.92 19.76 48.60
N ILE A 856 0.21 19.79 49.33
CA ILE A 856 0.58 18.72 50.27
C ILE A 856 -0.43 18.60 51.41
N GLN A 857 -0.91 19.72 51.95
CA GLN A 857 -1.97 19.72 52.96
C GLN A 857 -3.26 19.08 52.40
N ARG A 858 -3.68 19.41 51.17
CA ARG A 858 -4.81 18.76 50.50
C ARG A 858 -4.60 17.27 50.27
N LEU A 859 -3.39 16.85 49.90
CA LEU A 859 -3.07 15.42 49.76
C LEU A 859 -3.21 14.70 51.11
N SER A 860 -2.74 15.30 52.20
CA SER A 860 -2.94 14.75 53.55
C SER A 860 -4.42 14.67 53.94
N SER A 861 -5.22 15.70 53.61
CA SER A 861 -6.67 15.70 53.81
C SER A 861 -7.36 14.61 52.98
N LEU A 862 -6.93 14.39 51.73
CA LEU A 862 -7.45 13.33 50.86
C LEU A 862 -7.18 11.95 51.46
N VAL A 863 -5.96 11.67 51.92
CA VAL A 863 -5.61 10.39 52.56
C VAL A 863 -6.48 10.12 53.79
N HIS A 864 -6.68 11.13 54.66
CA HIS A 864 -7.57 10.99 55.82
C HIS A 864 -9.01 10.73 55.40
N LEU A 865 -9.51 11.44 54.40
CA LEU A 865 -10.87 11.28 53.89
C LEU A 865 -11.07 9.89 53.26
N GLU A 866 -10.11 9.37 52.51
CA GLU A 866 -10.18 8.01 51.94
C GLU A 866 -10.20 6.94 53.02
N GLN A 867 -9.40 7.10 54.08
CA GLN A 867 -9.40 6.18 55.23
C GLN A 867 -10.76 6.18 55.94
N ARG A 868 -11.32 7.37 56.19
CA ARG A 868 -12.66 7.55 56.79
C ARG A 868 -13.75 6.95 55.90
N LEU A 869 -13.72 7.25 54.59
CA LEU A 869 -14.68 6.71 53.64
C LEU A 869 -14.60 5.17 53.58
N ALA A 870 -13.40 4.59 53.63
CA ALA A 870 -13.22 3.14 53.69
C ALA A 870 -13.76 2.54 55.00
N GLY A 871 -13.68 3.26 56.13
CA GLY A 871 -14.31 2.88 57.40
C GLY A 871 -15.83 2.85 57.29
N LEU A 872 -16.42 3.96 56.82
CA LEU A 872 -17.86 4.11 56.62
C LEU A 872 -18.45 3.07 55.64
N LEU A 873 -17.74 2.77 54.55
CA LEU A 873 -18.14 1.75 53.58
C LEU A 873 -18.13 0.32 54.15
N ARG A 874 -17.33 0.05 55.20
CA ARG A 874 -17.35 -1.26 55.90
C ARG A 874 -18.48 -1.36 56.92
N SER A 875 -18.99 -0.24 57.42
CA SER A 875 -20.04 -0.19 58.44
C SER A 875 -21.46 -0.15 57.87
N VAL A 876 -21.64 0.16 56.58
CA VAL A 876 -22.97 0.14 55.95
C VAL A 876 -23.38 -1.28 55.57
N ASP A 877 -24.64 -1.62 55.85
CA ASP A 877 -25.23 -2.93 55.57
C ASP A 877 -25.89 -3.03 54.17
N PHE A 878 -25.76 -1.99 53.35
CA PHE A 878 -26.35 -1.91 52.00
C PHE A 878 -25.28 -1.82 50.90
N ASP A 879 -25.63 -2.28 49.70
CA ASP A 879 -24.76 -2.20 48.52
C ASP A 879 -24.67 -0.74 48.01
N TYR A 880 -23.61 -0.04 48.41
CA TYR A 880 -23.33 1.32 47.96
C TYR A 880 -22.73 1.34 46.54
N VAL A 881 -23.29 2.18 45.67
CA VAL A 881 -22.74 2.49 44.34
C VAL A 881 -22.45 3.99 44.27
N PRO A 882 -21.20 4.40 44.00
CA PRO A 882 -20.83 5.81 43.94
C PRO A 882 -21.45 6.53 42.73
N PRO A 883 -21.60 7.86 42.78
CA PRO A 883 -22.00 8.68 41.64
C PRO A 883 -21.04 8.51 40.45
N ILE A 884 -21.57 8.64 39.23
CA ILE A 884 -20.76 8.62 38.02
C ILE A 884 -20.00 9.94 37.91
N CYS A 885 -18.67 9.88 37.92
CA CYS A 885 -17.79 11.03 37.73
C CYS A 885 -16.77 10.85 36.58
N ASP A 886 -16.76 9.66 35.97
CA ASP A 886 -16.04 9.37 34.72
C ASP A 886 -17.07 8.96 33.68
N PHE A 887 -17.15 9.74 32.61
CA PHE A 887 -18.10 9.56 31.50
C PHE A 887 -17.42 9.02 30.24
N LEU A 888 -16.09 8.81 30.28
CA LEU A 888 -15.27 8.39 29.15
C LEU A 888 -15.04 6.87 29.14
N THR A 889 -14.99 6.23 30.32
CA THR A 889 -14.84 4.78 30.45
C THR A 889 -16.18 4.06 30.61
N LYS A 890 -16.28 2.82 30.10
CA LYS A 890 -17.48 1.99 30.27
C LYS A 890 -17.80 1.91 31.78
N PRO A 891 -19.07 2.11 32.20
CA PRO A 891 -19.43 1.97 33.60
C PRO A 891 -19.02 0.57 34.09
N PRO A 892 -18.53 0.45 35.34
CA PRO A 892 -18.19 -0.85 35.90
C PRO A 892 -19.41 -1.79 35.79
N PRO A 893 -19.20 -3.10 35.55
CA PRO A 893 -20.29 -4.05 35.45
C PRO A 893 -21.15 -3.96 36.72
N LYS A 894 -22.47 -3.81 36.55
CA LYS A 894 -23.43 -3.83 37.66
C LYS A 894 -23.10 -5.03 38.54
N ALA A 895 -22.83 -4.78 39.83
CA ALA A 895 -22.51 -5.83 40.78
C ALA A 895 -23.56 -6.93 40.67
N VAL A 896 -23.10 -8.14 40.31
CA VAL A 896 -23.94 -9.33 40.25
C VAL A 896 -24.51 -9.51 41.65
N ALA A 897 -25.83 -9.36 41.79
CA ALA A 897 -26.54 -9.69 43.01
C ALA A 897 -26.04 -11.06 43.49
N ARG A 898 -25.37 -11.10 44.64
CA ARG A 898 -24.96 -12.35 45.29
C ARG A 898 -26.23 -13.09 45.68
N PHE A 899 -26.76 -13.92 44.77
CA PHE A 899 -27.76 -14.91 45.15
C PHE A 899 -27.10 -15.87 46.13
N GLY A 900 -27.63 -15.88 47.34
CA GLY A 900 -27.23 -16.76 48.42
C GLY A 900 -27.26 -18.22 47.97
N ARG A 901 -26.27 -18.97 48.46
CA ARG A 901 -26.23 -20.42 48.38
C ARG A 901 -27.43 -20.98 49.15
N ASP A 902 -28.26 -21.77 48.48
CA ASP A 902 -28.88 -22.95 49.07
C ASP A 902 -28.92 -24.08 48.03
N PRO A 903 -28.49 -25.31 48.37
CA PRO A 903 -28.49 -26.43 47.44
C PRO A 903 -29.68 -27.36 47.69
N SER A 904 -30.66 -27.40 46.78
CA SER A 904 -31.37 -28.64 46.35
C SER A 904 -32.67 -28.33 45.59
N ALA A 905 -32.74 -28.68 44.30
CA ALA A 905 -33.90 -29.33 43.67
C ALA A 905 -33.61 -29.62 42.19
N LYS A 906 -34.00 -30.81 41.73
CA LYS A 906 -33.82 -31.35 40.37
C LYS A 906 -34.67 -30.62 39.32
N PRO A 907 -34.28 -30.61 38.03
CA PRO A 907 -35.09 -30.01 36.96
C PRO A 907 -36.11 -31.01 36.41
N SER A 908 -37.36 -30.55 36.24
CA SER A 908 -38.37 -31.20 35.39
C SER A 908 -38.51 -30.42 34.08
N ALA A 909 -38.34 -31.12 32.96
CA ALA A 909 -38.66 -30.64 31.63
C ALA A 909 -40.16 -30.36 31.47
N THR A 910 -40.57 -29.34 30.72
CA THR A 910 -41.22 -29.46 29.39
C THR A 910 -41.60 -28.09 28.78
N GLN A 911 -41.04 -27.84 27.59
CA GLN A 911 -41.70 -27.50 26.32
C GLN A 911 -42.43 -26.15 26.03
N ASN A 912 -42.04 -25.65 24.84
CA ASN A 912 -42.74 -24.87 23.79
C ASN A 912 -42.55 -23.33 23.84
N ALA A 913 -41.79 -22.68 22.92
CA ALA A 913 -41.95 -22.54 21.45
C ALA A 913 -43.27 -21.83 21.09
N THR A 914 -43.40 -20.78 20.26
CA THR A 914 -42.70 -20.38 19.02
C THR A 914 -43.17 -18.93 18.68
N ARG A 915 -42.29 -17.95 18.43
CA ARG A 915 -41.94 -17.31 17.12
C ARG A 915 -43.09 -17.09 16.13
N THR A 916 -43.18 -15.85 15.60
CA THR A 916 -43.90 -15.53 14.35
C THR A 916 -42.91 -14.99 13.32
N GLN A 917 -42.81 -15.66 12.18
CA GLN A 917 -42.31 -15.14 10.90
C GLN A 917 -43.34 -15.50 9.84
N LEU A 918 -43.64 -14.55 8.96
CA LEU A 918 -44.24 -14.73 7.62
C LEU A 918 -43.10 -14.54 6.62
N ASP A 919 -43.03 -15.11 5.42
CA ASP A 919 -43.61 -16.26 4.74
C ASP A 919 -42.88 -16.29 3.37
N GLN A 920 -42.70 -17.45 2.74
CA GLN A 920 -42.80 -17.70 1.28
C GLN A 920 -41.93 -18.86 0.74
N THR A 921 -42.68 -19.77 0.10
CA THR A 921 -42.46 -20.51 -1.16
C THR A 921 -41.65 -21.83 -1.20
N ASN A 922 -42.43 -22.92 -1.09
CA ASN A 922 -42.58 -24.03 -2.05
C ASN A 922 -41.32 -24.63 -2.73
N ARG A 923 -41.02 -25.90 -2.43
CA ARG A 923 -41.16 -27.02 -3.38
C ARG A 923 -41.02 -28.40 -2.71
N ASN A 924 -41.77 -29.33 -3.28
CA ASN A 924 -42.15 -30.67 -2.85
C ASN A 924 -41.04 -31.74 -2.93
N ARG A 925 -41.16 -32.73 -2.02
CA ARG A 925 -41.04 -34.21 -2.19
C ARG A 925 -39.65 -34.75 -2.59
N SER A 926 -39.14 -35.87 -2.07
CA SER A 926 -39.70 -37.01 -1.33
C SER A 926 -38.57 -37.97 -0.97
N ALA A 927 -38.79 -38.78 0.09
CA ALA A 927 -38.22 -40.11 0.35
C ALA A 927 -36.70 -40.19 0.61
N ASP A 928 -36.15 -41.09 1.39
CA ASP A 928 -36.54 -41.98 2.48
C ASP A 928 -35.19 -42.58 2.93
N GLY A 929 -35.13 -43.16 4.13
CA GLY A 929 -34.16 -44.23 4.40
C GLY A 929 -32.88 -43.83 5.12
N ALA A 930 -32.91 -44.09 6.42
CA ALA A 930 -31.79 -44.18 7.33
C ALA A 930 -30.89 -45.41 7.06
N ASP A 931 -29.82 -45.44 7.84
CA ASP A 931 -28.92 -46.55 8.17
C ASP A 931 -27.85 -46.85 7.11
N ALA A 932 -26.54 -46.72 7.35
CA ALA A 932 -25.63 -47.02 8.48
C ALA A 932 -24.60 -48.02 7.94
N ASP A 933 -23.38 -47.87 8.43
CA ASP A 933 -22.25 -48.80 8.36
C ASP A 933 -21.50 -48.98 7.02
N CYS A 934 -20.28 -48.44 6.96
CA CYS A 934 -19.10 -49.30 7.10
C CYS A 934 -17.81 -48.50 7.26
N GLU A 935 -16.97 -49.05 8.11
CA GLU A 935 -15.60 -48.68 8.48
C GLU A 935 -14.67 -48.44 7.28
N SER A 936 -13.96 -47.32 7.27
CA SER A 936 -12.48 -47.21 7.13
C SER A 936 -12.02 -45.77 7.27
#